data_AF-A0A7J6AEF9-F1
#
_entry.id   AF-A0A7J6AEF9-F1
#
_cell.length_a   1.000
_cell.length_b   1.000
_cell.length_c   1.000
_cell.angle_alpha   90.00
_cell.angle_beta   90.00
_cell.angle_gamma   90.00
#
_symmetry.space_group_name_H-M   'P 1'
#
loop_
_entity.id
_entity.type
_entity.pdbx_description
1 polymer ?
#
loop_
_entity_poly.entity_id
_entity_poly.type
_entity_poly.pdbx_seq_one_letter_code
_entity_poly.pdbx_strand_id
1 'polypeptide(L)'
;MLRLVSPRRRWRCPSAALQRRRCSASAEPNVQERSTQNRVNPLNIQMLSRNLHEQIFRSSTVEYSSEDIERSIRHLEKHKLWGKEASLLSDVELKLPTMYGRNIDEHFCKLAQKQSLPYLEAARQLQQKQLPDMPPQWAWEVGWVRYSQNGEHIKVDFPEENALVFDVEVCMAEGHCPTLAVAVSPNAWYSWCSKRLIEERYSWSSQLTLADLIPLETAANSSRPPGGHWQERLVVGHNVSFDRAHIKEQYLLKGSKMRFLDTMSLHMAISGLTGFQRSLWMASRYGKRQGLHEVKQHMKKLRRRPEGPVIGSWDWVNISSINNLADVHALYVGGDPLEKEARNIFVKGSMSDVRSNFQELMQYCAMDVLATHEVFIQQLSLFLERCPHPVTFAGMLEMGVCYLPVNQSWDRYLEDAQDTYDELQREMKKSLMILADDACQLLQDDRYKEDPWLWDLEWDVQEFKQKKMTVSKKKKAKQEAEKAAAASSSGNLEKDWDEDPGPPEEEQGMKDPSRELVEWLKGTVSCLPKRRQHMPAHPGWYRKLCVRMSEEEDWSPGATLISLQMRVTPKLMGLTWDGFPLHYTEKHGWGYLVPGRKDNLETTEDTEGPICPYRAIENIYKEYCEEKGKEQPQCLDSLPTDDLMLTDSSVWQTVEELSRLEVVSEDEILPRTVRAKKTQSIDSANECSYHHGNGPYNDVNIPGCWFFKLPHKDGNENNVGSPFSKDFLSKMEDGTLQAGRGGTNAARALEINKMISFWRNAHKRISSQMVVWLRRGELPRTVIRHDDYNEEGQYGAILPQVVTAGTVTRRAVEPTWLTASNARRDRVGSELKSMVQVPPGYHLVGSDVDSQELWIAAVLGESHFAGMHGCTAFGWMTLQGKKSQGTDLHSCTADAVGISREHAKVFNYGRIYGAGQPFAERLLMQFNHRLSQTEAARKARQMYSLTKGLRRYHPSEEGEWLIKELGVDVKRDEDGTVSREELGQISKLLHQRSRNKRKWDIFGRRVWSGGTESEMFNKLESIAHSKQPATPVLGCRISRALEPAAVKEEVFFITKPQTSELLTNEQIWSFNIHLFLTLDVG
;
A
#
# COMPACT_ATOMS: atom_id res chain seq x y z
N MET A 1 41.66 -28.78 -4.13
CA MET A 1 42.31 -29.48 -5.26
C MET A 1 41.25 -29.85 -6.27
N LEU A 2 41.39 -29.30 -7.48
CA LEU A 2 40.53 -29.52 -8.64
C LEU A 2 40.59 -30.96 -9.15
N ARG A 3 39.45 -31.51 -9.59
CA ARG A 3 39.36 -32.35 -10.81
C ARG A 3 37.94 -32.30 -11.39
N LEU A 4 37.86 -31.62 -12.54
CA LEU A 4 36.74 -31.56 -13.46
C LEU A 4 36.63 -32.87 -14.25
N VAL A 5 35.42 -33.42 -14.40
CA VAL A 5 35.07 -34.35 -15.49
C VAL A 5 33.66 -34.00 -15.99
N SER A 6 33.56 -33.74 -17.29
CA SER A 6 32.32 -33.49 -18.04
C SER A 6 32.01 -34.69 -18.94
N PRO A 7 30.73 -34.96 -19.26
CA PRO A 7 30.42 -35.63 -20.51
C PRO A 7 29.43 -34.82 -21.37
N ARG A 8 29.84 -34.57 -22.62
CA ARG A 8 28.98 -34.12 -23.72
C ARG A 8 28.23 -35.32 -24.31
N ARG A 9 26.90 -35.24 -24.49
CA ARG A 9 26.15 -36.12 -25.41
C ARG A 9 25.42 -35.28 -26.46
N ARG A 10 25.78 -35.54 -27.73
CA ARG A 10 25.18 -35.01 -28.96
C ARG A 10 23.84 -35.70 -29.23
N TRP A 11 22.80 -34.93 -29.55
CA TRP A 11 21.56 -35.43 -30.12
C TRP A 11 21.66 -35.43 -31.65
N ARG A 12 21.36 -36.58 -32.28
CA ARG A 12 21.16 -36.74 -33.72
C ARG A 12 19.65 -36.88 -33.99
N CYS A 13 19.11 -36.09 -34.90
CA CYS A 13 17.76 -36.28 -35.44
C CYS A 13 17.80 -37.28 -36.62
N PRO A 14 16.83 -38.19 -36.77
CA PRO A 14 16.63 -38.97 -37.99
C PRO A 14 15.65 -38.27 -38.93
N SER A 15 16.00 -38.27 -40.22
CA SER A 15 15.18 -37.80 -41.35
C SER A 15 14.20 -38.91 -41.77
N ALA A 16 12.92 -38.58 -41.91
CA ALA A 16 11.94 -39.41 -42.61
C ALA A 16 11.38 -38.64 -43.82
N ALA A 17 11.56 -39.25 -44.99
CA ALA A 17 11.12 -38.76 -46.28
C ALA A 17 9.60 -38.93 -46.47
N LEU A 18 8.95 -37.97 -47.13
CA LEU A 18 7.60 -38.12 -47.67
C LEU A 18 7.53 -37.60 -49.10
N GLN A 19 6.98 -38.47 -49.95
CA GLN A 19 7.02 -38.46 -51.40
C GLN A 19 6.24 -37.29 -52.01
N ARG A 20 6.87 -36.66 -53.02
CA ARG A 20 6.23 -35.74 -53.97
C ARG A 20 5.32 -36.52 -54.92
N ARG A 21 4.02 -36.18 -54.96
CA ARG A 21 3.17 -36.36 -56.15
C ARG A 21 3.05 -35.01 -56.86
N ARG A 22 3.52 -34.95 -58.12
CA ARG A 22 3.24 -33.89 -59.08
C ARG A 22 1.85 -34.12 -59.68
N CYS A 23 1.01 -33.09 -59.70
CA CYS A 23 0.02 -32.90 -60.77
C CYS A 23 0.06 -31.44 -61.25
N SER A 24 -0.10 -31.34 -62.56
CA SER A 24 0.08 -30.24 -63.51
C SER A 24 -0.63 -28.91 -63.19
N ALA A 25 0.04 -27.85 -63.64
CA ALA A 25 -0.43 -26.48 -63.70
C ALA A 25 -1.51 -26.26 -64.78
N SER A 26 -2.44 -25.33 -64.48
CA SER A 26 -3.11 -24.48 -65.47
C SER A 26 -3.25 -23.07 -64.87
N ALA A 27 -2.97 -22.07 -65.69
CA ALA A 27 -2.65 -20.70 -65.35
C ALA A 27 -3.82 -19.86 -64.81
N GLU A 28 -3.51 -18.89 -63.93
CA GLU A 28 -4.07 -17.52 -63.90
C GLU A 28 -3.32 -16.63 -62.86
N PRO A 29 -3.42 -15.29 -62.90
CA PRO A 29 -2.33 -14.43 -63.38
C PRO A 29 -1.61 -13.61 -62.30
N ASN A 30 -0.34 -13.30 -62.60
CA ASN A 30 0.39 -12.07 -62.27
C ASN A 30 0.06 -11.38 -60.93
N VAL A 31 0.54 -11.94 -59.81
CA VAL A 31 0.67 -11.19 -58.55
C VAL A 31 1.97 -10.39 -58.64
N GLN A 32 1.84 -9.09 -58.91
CA GLN A 32 2.90 -8.10 -58.68
C GLN A 32 3.56 -8.37 -57.32
N GLU A 33 4.89 -8.40 -57.31
CA GLU A 33 5.71 -8.42 -56.09
C GLU A 33 5.23 -7.32 -55.14
N ARG A 34 4.44 -7.69 -54.12
CA ARG A 34 4.01 -6.77 -53.06
C ARG A 34 5.22 -6.56 -52.16
N SER A 35 5.77 -5.35 -52.19
CA SER A 35 6.89 -4.94 -51.35
C SER A 35 6.63 -5.25 -49.87
N THR A 36 7.61 -5.91 -49.25
CA THR A 36 7.73 -6.23 -47.81
C THR A 36 8.16 -5.00 -47.00
N GLN A 37 7.49 -3.86 -47.19
CA GLN A 37 7.80 -2.63 -46.45
C GLN A 37 6.93 -2.54 -45.18
N ASN A 38 7.58 -2.27 -44.04
CA ASN A 38 6.93 -2.03 -42.76
C ASN A 38 5.94 -0.86 -42.91
N ARG A 39 4.69 -1.07 -42.45
CA ARG A 39 3.65 -0.04 -42.51
C ARG A 39 3.95 1.06 -41.49
N VAL A 40 4.09 2.30 -41.97
CA VAL A 40 4.29 3.50 -41.14
C VAL A 40 3.20 4.54 -41.39
N ASN A 41 2.95 5.41 -40.42
CA ASN A 41 2.09 6.59 -40.59
C ASN A 41 2.89 7.81 -41.11
N PRO A 42 2.26 8.97 -41.40
CA PRO A 42 2.96 10.16 -41.88
C PRO A 42 4.02 10.73 -40.93
N LEU A 43 4.01 10.34 -39.66
CA LEU A 43 4.97 10.76 -38.63
C LEU A 43 6.08 9.72 -38.41
N ASN A 44 6.25 8.76 -39.35
CA ASN A 44 7.18 7.63 -39.26
C ASN A 44 6.97 6.72 -38.03
N ILE A 45 5.76 6.68 -37.47
CA ILE A 45 5.38 5.70 -36.44
C ILE A 45 5.10 4.36 -37.09
N GLN A 46 5.77 3.31 -36.62
CA GLN A 46 5.50 1.94 -37.06
C GLN A 46 4.11 1.51 -36.60
N MET A 47 3.30 1.08 -37.55
CA MET A 47 1.95 0.59 -37.32
C MET A 47 1.93 -0.95 -37.37
N LEU A 48 0.77 -1.54 -37.09
CA LEU A 48 0.56 -2.99 -37.25
C LEU A 48 0.97 -3.47 -38.64
N SER A 49 1.64 -4.64 -38.67
CA SER A 49 2.05 -5.32 -39.90
C SER A 49 0.88 -5.47 -40.87
N ARG A 50 1.18 -5.35 -42.17
CA ARG A 50 0.15 -5.34 -43.22
C ARG A 50 -0.80 -6.53 -43.14
N ASN A 51 -0.25 -7.73 -42.91
CA ASN A 51 -1.03 -8.96 -42.76
C ASN A 51 -2.07 -8.90 -41.63
N LEU A 52 -1.70 -8.35 -40.46
CA LEU A 52 -2.61 -8.19 -39.33
C LEU A 52 -3.61 -7.06 -39.59
N HIS A 53 -3.16 -5.95 -40.16
CA HIS A 53 -4.01 -4.82 -40.50
C HIS A 53 -5.12 -5.22 -41.49
N GLU A 54 -4.80 -5.98 -42.54
CA GLU A 54 -5.77 -6.48 -43.51
C GLU A 54 -6.82 -7.41 -42.86
N GLN A 55 -6.43 -8.22 -41.86
CA GLN A 55 -7.35 -9.11 -41.15
C GLN A 55 -8.24 -8.38 -40.14
N ILE A 56 -7.70 -7.39 -39.42
CA ILE A 56 -8.41 -6.68 -38.34
C ILE A 56 -9.27 -5.53 -38.88
N PHE A 57 -8.71 -4.73 -39.80
CA PHE A 57 -9.35 -3.51 -40.30
C PHE A 57 -9.87 -3.63 -41.74
N ARG A 58 -9.77 -4.82 -42.35
CA ARG A 58 -10.29 -5.11 -43.71
C ARG A 58 -9.76 -4.13 -44.76
N SER A 59 -8.51 -3.68 -44.58
CA SER A 59 -7.82 -2.71 -45.43
C SER A 59 -8.40 -1.28 -45.43
N SER A 60 -9.12 -0.85 -44.38
CA SER A 60 -9.53 0.55 -44.28
C SER A 60 -8.31 1.48 -44.20
N THR A 61 -8.22 2.45 -45.10
CA THR A 61 -7.19 3.50 -45.10
C THR A 61 -7.73 4.73 -44.38
N VAL A 62 -6.98 5.25 -43.41
CA VAL A 62 -7.28 6.52 -42.75
C VAL A 62 -6.52 7.60 -43.51
N GLU A 63 -7.24 8.60 -43.99
CA GLU A 63 -6.64 9.81 -44.57
C GLU A 63 -6.50 10.87 -43.47
N TYR A 64 -5.36 11.55 -43.45
CA TYR A 64 -5.05 12.59 -42.46
C TYR A 64 -4.97 13.94 -43.16
N SER A 65 -5.45 15.01 -42.51
CA SER A 65 -5.36 16.35 -43.07
C SER A 65 -3.91 16.84 -43.07
N SER A 66 -3.52 17.62 -44.08
CA SER A 66 -2.16 18.19 -44.15
C SER A 66 -1.88 19.15 -42.99
N GLU A 67 -2.91 19.88 -42.53
CA GLU A 67 -2.82 20.80 -41.40
C GLU A 67 -2.50 20.06 -40.08
N ASP A 68 -3.16 18.93 -39.83
CA ASP A 68 -2.93 18.11 -38.64
C ASP A 68 -1.52 17.50 -38.62
N ILE A 69 -1.02 17.09 -39.78
CA ILE A 69 0.34 16.55 -39.93
C ILE A 69 1.36 17.64 -39.60
N GLU A 70 1.21 18.83 -40.19
CA GLU A 70 2.13 19.94 -39.96
C GLU A 70 2.08 20.43 -38.51
N ARG A 71 0.89 20.50 -37.91
CA ARG A 71 0.71 20.80 -36.48
C ARG A 71 1.45 19.80 -35.59
N SER A 72 1.37 18.50 -35.93
CA SER A 72 2.06 17.43 -35.21
C SER A 72 3.58 17.54 -35.33
N ILE A 73 4.09 17.82 -36.52
CA ILE A 73 5.53 18.01 -36.76
C ILE A 73 6.04 19.22 -35.95
N ARG A 74 5.37 20.37 -36.03
CA ARG A 74 5.72 21.57 -35.23
C ARG A 74 5.77 21.27 -33.73
N HIS A 75 4.81 20.50 -33.23
CA HIS A 75 4.79 20.09 -31.82
C HIS A 75 5.97 19.17 -31.45
N LEU A 76 6.30 18.18 -32.29
CA LEU A 76 7.44 17.27 -32.04
C LEU A 76 8.79 17.99 -32.17
N GLU A 77 8.91 18.96 -33.08
CA GLU A 77 10.11 19.81 -33.22
C GLU A 77 10.32 20.68 -31.98
N LYS A 78 9.26 21.32 -31.48
CA LYS A 78 9.29 22.10 -30.23
C LYS A 78 9.85 21.30 -29.04
N HIS A 79 9.54 20.01 -28.98
CA HIS A 79 10.00 19.10 -27.93
C HIS A 79 11.28 18.32 -28.27
N LYS A 80 11.95 18.63 -29.39
CA LYS A 80 13.21 17.98 -29.83
C LYS A 80 13.08 16.46 -30.02
N LEU A 81 11.94 16.00 -30.55
CA LEU A 81 11.64 14.59 -30.82
C LEU A 81 11.59 14.26 -32.31
N TRP A 82 11.27 15.23 -33.17
CA TRP A 82 11.24 15.04 -34.62
C TRP A 82 12.63 14.68 -35.18
N GLY A 83 12.66 13.78 -36.17
CA GLY A 83 13.89 13.35 -36.86
C GLY A 83 14.78 12.36 -36.11
N LYS A 84 14.38 11.87 -34.93
CA LYS A 84 15.13 10.85 -34.17
C LYS A 84 14.89 9.43 -34.73
N GLU A 85 15.91 8.57 -34.65
CA GLU A 85 15.85 7.21 -35.19
C GLU A 85 14.92 6.26 -34.41
N ALA A 86 13.85 5.80 -35.06
CA ALA A 86 12.98 4.75 -34.55
C ALA A 86 13.57 3.36 -34.77
N SER A 87 13.47 2.47 -33.78
CA SER A 87 13.79 1.04 -33.98
C SER A 87 12.58 0.37 -34.62
N LEU A 88 12.73 -0.04 -35.87
CA LEU A 88 11.70 -0.81 -36.56
C LEU A 88 11.74 -2.26 -36.08
N LEU A 89 10.61 -2.76 -35.61
CA LEU A 89 10.37 -4.18 -35.35
C LEU A 89 10.13 -4.92 -36.67
N SER A 90 10.48 -6.19 -36.72
CA SER A 90 10.19 -7.05 -37.87
C SER A 90 8.69 -7.27 -38.04
N ASP A 91 8.22 -7.30 -39.29
CA ASP A 91 6.82 -7.62 -39.57
C ASP A 91 6.45 -9.05 -39.11
N VAL A 92 5.22 -9.18 -38.59
CA VAL A 92 4.66 -10.44 -38.10
C VAL A 92 3.61 -10.95 -39.07
N GLU A 93 3.76 -12.20 -39.51
CA GLU A 93 2.76 -12.92 -40.29
C GLU A 93 2.02 -13.91 -39.39
N LEU A 94 0.81 -13.53 -38.97
CA LEU A 94 -0.05 -14.35 -38.12
C LEU A 94 -1.46 -14.42 -38.68
N LYS A 95 -1.97 -15.63 -38.87
CA LYS A 95 -3.35 -15.86 -39.30
C LYS A 95 -4.28 -15.85 -38.09
N LEU A 96 -5.06 -14.78 -37.94
CA LEU A 96 -6.05 -14.62 -36.89
C LEU A 96 -7.34 -15.41 -37.21
N PRO A 97 -8.07 -15.90 -36.18
CA PRO A 97 -9.41 -16.43 -36.35
C PRO A 97 -10.37 -15.39 -36.93
N THR A 98 -11.45 -15.86 -37.58
CA THR A 98 -12.47 -14.96 -38.14
C THR A 98 -13.16 -14.18 -37.04
N MET A 99 -13.20 -12.84 -37.18
CA MET A 99 -13.92 -11.97 -36.24
C MET A 99 -15.44 -12.10 -36.39
N TYR A 100 -16.15 -12.21 -35.27
CA TYR A 100 -17.62 -12.12 -35.18
C TYR A 100 -18.21 -10.74 -35.57
N GLY A 101 -17.43 -9.66 -35.42
CA GLY A 101 -17.84 -8.27 -35.66
C GLY A 101 -17.28 -7.69 -36.96
N ARG A 102 -17.76 -6.50 -37.34
CA ARG A 102 -17.21 -5.73 -38.48
C ARG A 102 -15.93 -4.97 -38.10
N ASN A 103 -15.82 -4.57 -36.84
CA ASN A 103 -14.65 -3.93 -36.23
C ASN A 103 -14.33 -4.60 -34.88
N ILE A 104 -13.26 -4.14 -34.22
CA ILE A 104 -12.78 -4.68 -32.95
C ILE A 104 -13.83 -4.51 -31.84
N ASP A 105 -14.43 -3.33 -31.73
CA ASP A 105 -15.42 -3.00 -30.71
C ASP A 105 -16.66 -3.91 -30.78
N GLU A 106 -17.29 -4.01 -31.97
CA GLU A 106 -18.42 -4.90 -32.22
C GLU A 106 -18.04 -6.37 -31.99
N HIS A 107 -16.81 -6.77 -32.31
CA HIS A 107 -16.32 -8.12 -32.08
C HIS A 107 -16.28 -8.46 -30.58
N PHE A 108 -15.68 -7.58 -29.76
CA PHE A 108 -15.62 -7.78 -28.31
C PHE A 108 -16.99 -7.66 -27.65
N CYS A 109 -17.84 -6.75 -28.11
CA CYS A 109 -19.22 -6.64 -27.64
C CYS A 109 -20.00 -7.94 -27.87
N LYS A 110 -19.95 -8.51 -29.08
CA LYS A 110 -20.57 -9.81 -29.39
C LYS A 110 -19.98 -10.98 -28.60
N LEU A 111 -18.66 -10.99 -28.42
CA LEU A 111 -17.97 -12.04 -27.66
C LEU A 111 -18.40 -12.01 -26.19
N ALA A 112 -18.40 -10.83 -25.57
CA ALA A 112 -18.83 -10.64 -24.20
C ALA A 112 -20.32 -10.97 -24.02
N GLN A 113 -21.19 -10.55 -24.95
CA GLN A 113 -22.60 -10.94 -24.93
C GLN A 113 -22.74 -12.46 -24.98
N LYS A 114 -22.08 -13.14 -25.92
CA LYS A 114 -22.16 -14.60 -26.05
C LYS A 114 -21.67 -15.34 -24.79
N GLN A 115 -20.63 -14.84 -24.13
CA GLN A 115 -20.08 -15.43 -22.91
C GLN A 115 -20.96 -15.17 -21.68
N SER A 116 -21.49 -13.95 -21.55
CA SER A 116 -22.20 -13.51 -20.34
C SER A 116 -23.71 -13.70 -20.38
N LEU A 117 -24.32 -13.85 -21.56
CA LEU A 117 -25.79 -13.90 -21.72
C LEU A 117 -26.47 -14.98 -20.87
N PRO A 118 -25.96 -16.22 -20.76
CA PRO A 118 -26.58 -17.24 -19.90
C PRO A 118 -26.66 -16.78 -18.43
N TYR A 119 -25.60 -16.14 -17.94
CA TYR A 119 -25.52 -15.64 -16.56
C TYR A 119 -26.36 -14.39 -16.36
N LEU A 120 -26.41 -13.49 -17.34
CA LEU A 120 -27.27 -12.31 -17.29
C LEU A 120 -28.75 -12.69 -17.27
N GLU A 121 -29.13 -13.72 -18.03
CA GLU A 121 -30.51 -14.22 -18.04
C GLU A 121 -30.86 -14.91 -16.72
N ALA A 122 -29.94 -15.70 -16.16
CA ALA A 122 -30.06 -16.27 -14.83
C ALA A 122 -30.22 -15.18 -13.75
N ALA A 123 -29.43 -14.10 -13.83
CA ALA A 123 -29.52 -12.93 -12.95
C ALA A 123 -30.88 -12.22 -13.06
N ARG A 124 -31.38 -12.04 -14.28
CA ARG A 124 -32.71 -11.43 -14.52
C ARG A 124 -33.85 -12.29 -14.00
N GLN A 125 -33.77 -13.60 -14.15
CA GLN A 125 -34.77 -14.52 -13.60
C GLN A 125 -34.82 -14.44 -12.07
N LEU A 126 -33.65 -14.33 -11.42
CA LEU A 126 -33.54 -14.13 -9.97
C LEU A 126 -34.06 -12.76 -9.51
N GLN A 127 -33.95 -11.73 -10.37
CA GLN A 127 -34.46 -10.37 -10.12
C GLN A 127 -35.99 -10.26 -10.27
N GLN A 128 -36.59 -10.99 -11.24
CA GLN A 128 -38.00 -10.84 -11.60
C GLN A 128 -38.96 -11.70 -10.78
N LYS A 129 -38.50 -12.85 -10.29
CA LYS A 129 -39.35 -13.79 -9.53
C LYS A 129 -39.34 -13.46 -8.04
N GLN A 130 -40.49 -13.60 -7.40
CA GLN A 130 -40.61 -13.49 -5.94
C GLN A 130 -39.99 -14.73 -5.28
N LEU A 131 -39.27 -14.52 -4.17
CA LEU A 131 -38.73 -15.61 -3.37
C LEU A 131 -39.84 -16.34 -2.61
N PRO A 132 -39.67 -17.65 -2.35
CA PRO A 132 -40.57 -18.40 -1.48
C PRO A 132 -40.45 -17.92 -0.02
N ASP A 133 -41.50 -18.15 0.77
CA ASP A 133 -41.50 -17.85 2.20
C ASP A 133 -40.39 -18.63 2.92
N MET A 134 -39.71 -17.95 3.83
CA MET A 134 -38.62 -18.51 4.61
C MET A 134 -39.14 -19.60 5.56
N PRO A 135 -38.46 -20.75 5.68
CA PRO A 135 -38.91 -21.82 6.57
C PRO A 135 -38.85 -21.37 8.04
N PRO A 136 -39.86 -21.71 8.86
CA PRO A 136 -39.89 -21.33 10.28
C PRO A 136 -38.93 -22.14 11.15
N GLN A 137 -38.47 -23.31 10.68
CA GLN A 137 -37.54 -24.18 11.40
C GLN A 137 -36.58 -24.83 10.41
N TRP A 138 -35.30 -24.88 10.79
CA TRP A 138 -34.22 -25.44 9.98
C TRP A 138 -33.88 -26.86 10.42
N ALA A 139 -33.64 -27.75 9.46
CA ALA A 139 -33.30 -29.16 9.68
C ALA A 139 -31.86 -29.32 10.19
N TRP A 140 -31.69 -30.12 11.25
CA TRP A 140 -30.39 -30.50 11.80
C TRP A 140 -29.87 -31.77 11.10
N GLU A 141 -29.48 -31.65 9.84
CA GLU A 141 -29.01 -32.78 9.03
C GLU A 141 -27.74 -32.47 8.24
N VAL A 142 -26.86 -33.46 8.11
CA VAL A 142 -25.60 -33.33 7.36
C VAL A 142 -25.86 -33.22 5.86
N GLY A 143 -25.26 -32.21 5.24
CA GLY A 143 -25.36 -31.94 3.81
C GLY A 143 -26.51 -31.00 3.48
N TRP A 144 -26.95 -30.99 2.22
CA TRP A 144 -27.99 -30.09 1.75
C TRP A 144 -29.40 -30.62 2.04
N VAL A 145 -30.24 -29.71 2.53
CA VAL A 145 -31.68 -29.91 2.71
C VAL A 145 -32.41 -28.83 1.93
N ARG A 146 -33.38 -29.23 1.10
CA ARG A 146 -34.25 -28.36 0.31
C ARG A 146 -35.59 -28.18 1.01
N TYR A 147 -36.08 -26.96 1.12
CA TYR A 147 -37.39 -26.64 1.69
C TYR A 147 -38.35 -26.21 0.59
N SER A 148 -39.45 -26.94 0.47
CA SER A 148 -40.52 -26.65 -0.48
C SER A 148 -41.47 -25.56 0.05
N GLN A 149 -42.25 -24.94 -0.85
CA GLN A 149 -43.30 -23.98 -0.48
C GLN A 149 -44.38 -24.57 0.43
N ASN A 150 -44.51 -25.91 0.46
CA ASN A 150 -45.49 -26.61 1.29
C ASN A 150 -44.96 -26.91 2.71
N GLY A 151 -43.74 -26.51 3.04
CA GLY A 151 -43.09 -26.78 4.32
C GLY A 151 -42.43 -28.17 4.43
N GLU A 152 -42.54 -29.01 3.40
CA GLU A 152 -41.80 -30.28 3.34
C GLU A 152 -40.32 -30.01 3.05
N HIS A 153 -39.43 -30.71 3.75
CA HIS A 153 -37.99 -30.65 3.53
C HIS A 153 -37.43 -32.00 3.05
N ILE A 154 -36.56 -31.97 2.05
CA ILE A 154 -35.99 -33.15 1.40
C ILE A 154 -34.47 -33.02 1.32
N LYS A 155 -33.76 -34.07 1.68
CA LYS A 155 -32.31 -34.15 1.52
C LYS A 155 -31.93 -34.22 0.04
N VAL A 156 -31.00 -33.37 -0.37
CA VAL A 156 -30.48 -33.30 -1.74
C VAL A 156 -28.96 -33.33 -1.75
N ASP A 157 -28.36 -33.69 -2.88
CA ASP A 157 -26.88 -33.69 -3.01
C ASP A 157 -26.32 -32.28 -3.21
N PHE A 158 -27.03 -31.43 -3.95
CA PHE A 158 -26.72 -30.03 -4.23
C PHE A 158 -27.98 -29.32 -4.78
N PRO A 159 -28.06 -27.97 -4.75
CA PRO A 159 -29.19 -27.22 -5.31
C PRO A 159 -29.32 -27.40 -6.84
N GLU A 160 -30.51 -27.63 -7.37
CA GLU A 160 -30.69 -27.93 -8.80
C GLU A 160 -30.77 -26.68 -9.68
N GLU A 161 -31.08 -25.52 -9.11
CA GLU A 161 -31.36 -24.29 -9.84
C GLU A 161 -30.12 -23.64 -10.50
N ASN A 162 -30.38 -22.91 -11.59
CA ASN A 162 -29.33 -22.22 -12.35
C ASN A 162 -28.87 -20.90 -11.72
N ALA A 163 -29.66 -20.32 -10.82
CA ALA A 163 -29.35 -19.07 -10.13
C ALA A 163 -29.73 -19.19 -8.65
N LEU A 164 -28.80 -18.82 -7.77
CA LEU A 164 -29.00 -18.86 -6.33
C LEU A 164 -28.28 -17.71 -5.63
N VAL A 165 -28.87 -17.20 -4.56
CA VAL A 165 -28.18 -16.36 -3.59
C VAL A 165 -27.65 -17.27 -2.49
N PHE A 166 -26.39 -17.09 -2.09
CA PHE A 166 -25.68 -18.02 -1.22
C PHE A 166 -24.74 -17.28 -0.28
N ASP A 167 -24.67 -17.78 0.95
CA ASP A 167 -23.80 -17.30 2.02
C ASP A 167 -23.28 -18.48 2.86
N VAL A 168 -22.04 -18.37 3.35
CA VAL A 168 -21.37 -19.40 4.15
C VAL A 168 -20.79 -18.83 5.43
N GLU A 169 -21.05 -19.51 6.54
CA GLU A 169 -20.47 -19.19 7.84
C GLU A 169 -19.44 -20.23 8.32
N VAL A 170 -18.39 -19.72 8.94
CA VAL A 170 -17.21 -20.47 9.38
C VAL A 170 -16.91 -20.16 10.84
N CYS A 171 -16.81 -21.19 11.68
CA CYS A 171 -16.34 -21.04 13.05
C CYS A 171 -14.82 -20.84 13.08
N MET A 172 -14.37 -19.57 13.18
CA MET A 172 -12.97 -19.17 13.05
C MET A 172 -12.06 -19.74 14.15
N ALA A 173 -12.61 -20.07 15.31
CA ALA A 173 -11.88 -20.70 16.42
C ALA A 173 -11.44 -22.14 16.08
N GLU A 174 -12.15 -22.81 15.18
CA GLU A 174 -12.01 -24.24 14.88
C GLU A 174 -11.34 -24.49 13.50
N GLY A 175 -11.00 -23.42 12.76
CA GLY A 175 -10.24 -23.46 11.51
C GLY A 175 -10.97 -22.87 10.31
N HIS A 176 -10.61 -23.32 9.09
CA HIS A 176 -11.09 -22.78 7.82
C HIS A 176 -12.22 -23.58 7.16
N CYS A 177 -12.84 -24.51 7.88
CA CYS A 177 -13.86 -25.37 7.27
C CYS A 177 -15.26 -24.77 7.37
N PRO A 178 -16.08 -24.88 6.31
CA PRO A 178 -17.44 -24.38 6.33
C PRO A 178 -18.25 -25.07 7.44
N THR A 179 -19.03 -24.28 8.17
CA THR A 179 -19.84 -24.75 9.30
C THR A 179 -21.31 -24.82 8.93
N LEU A 180 -21.86 -23.72 8.42
CA LEU A 180 -23.23 -23.60 7.92
C LEU A 180 -23.22 -22.88 6.57
N ALA A 181 -24.21 -23.16 5.74
CA ALA A 181 -24.50 -22.33 4.58
C ALA A 181 -25.99 -22.29 4.29
N VAL A 182 -26.45 -21.16 3.75
CA VAL A 182 -27.84 -20.97 3.32
C VAL A 182 -27.83 -20.55 1.87
N ALA A 183 -28.78 -21.09 1.09
CA ALA A 183 -29.04 -20.63 -0.25
C ALA A 183 -30.53 -20.43 -0.48
N VAL A 184 -30.87 -19.48 -1.36
CA VAL A 184 -32.24 -19.30 -1.83
C VAL A 184 -32.26 -19.16 -3.35
N SER A 185 -33.28 -19.76 -3.94
CA SER A 185 -33.64 -19.62 -5.35
C SER A 185 -35.10 -19.17 -5.44
N PRO A 186 -35.58 -18.76 -6.62
CA PRO A 186 -37.00 -18.47 -6.81
C PRO A 186 -37.94 -19.65 -6.54
N ASN A 187 -37.42 -20.88 -6.45
CA ASN A 187 -38.25 -22.09 -6.29
C ASN A 187 -38.23 -22.63 -4.85
N ALA A 188 -37.12 -22.50 -4.13
CA ALA A 188 -36.90 -23.14 -2.84
C ALA A 188 -35.78 -22.49 -2.02
N TRP A 189 -35.86 -22.65 -0.70
CA TRP A 189 -34.78 -22.42 0.25
C TRP A 189 -33.93 -23.68 0.45
N TYR A 190 -32.67 -23.48 0.83
CA TYR A 190 -31.71 -24.54 1.06
C TYR A 190 -30.87 -24.24 2.30
N SER A 191 -30.61 -25.27 3.10
CA SER A 191 -29.63 -25.22 4.19
C SER A 191 -28.60 -26.31 4.02
N TRP A 192 -27.35 -26.01 4.37
CA TRP A 192 -26.27 -26.97 4.43
C TRP A 192 -25.65 -26.98 5.82
N CYS A 193 -25.53 -28.17 6.43
CA CYS A 193 -24.80 -28.34 7.68
C CYS A 193 -23.55 -29.21 7.46
N SER A 194 -22.44 -28.76 8.05
CA SER A 194 -21.20 -29.50 8.07
C SER A 194 -21.30 -30.78 8.90
N LYS A 195 -20.58 -31.84 8.47
CA LYS A 195 -20.38 -33.05 9.28
C LYS A 195 -19.82 -32.72 10.67
N ARG A 196 -18.93 -31.73 10.72
CA ARG A 196 -18.24 -31.29 11.95
C ARG A 196 -19.19 -30.69 12.98
N LEU A 197 -20.24 -30.03 12.51
CA LEU A 197 -21.23 -29.42 13.39
C LEU A 197 -22.08 -30.50 14.06
N ILE A 198 -22.49 -31.52 13.32
CA ILE A 198 -23.48 -32.52 13.77
C ILE A 198 -22.82 -33.71 14.49
N GLU A 199 -21.64 -34.14 14.06
CA GLU A 199 -20.95 -35.29 14.65
C GLU A 199 -20.14 -34.90 15.90
N GLU A 200 -20.43 -35.49 17.06
CA GLU A 200 -19.74 -35.18 18.33
C GLU A 200 -18.27 -35.67 18.38
N ARG A 201 -17.95 -36.75 17.65
CA ARG A 201 -16.61 -37.36 17.61
C ARG A 201 -16.00 -37.26 16.21
N TYR A 202 -15.74 -36.04 15.77
CA TYR A 202 -15.03 -35.82 14.52
C TYR A 202 -13.53 -35.64 14.77
N SER A 203 -12.68 -36.46 14.17
CA SER A 203 -11.22 -36.31 14.21
C SER A 203 -10.75 -35.49 13.00
N TRP A 204 -9.92 -34.49 13.25
CA TRP A 204 -9.60 -33.47 12.25
C TRP A 204 -8.37 -33.90 11.46
N SER A 205 -8.39 -33.80 10.14
CA SER A 205 -7.15 -33.76 9.37
C SER A 205 -6.60 -32.34 9.39
N SER A 206 -5.29 -32.20 9.58
CA SER A 206 -4.61 -30.91 9.42
C SER A 206 -4.67 -30.39 7.98
N GLN A 207 -4.87 -31.29 7.02
CA GLN A 207 -4.97 -31.00 5.59
C GLN A 207 -6.42 -30.98 5.12
N LEU A 208 -6.82 -29.89 4.48
CA LEU A 208 -8.12 -29.72 3.83
C LEU A 208 -8.19 -30.51 2.52
N THR A 209 -9.30 -31.21 2.31
CA THR A 209 -9.61 -31.92 1.06
C THR A 209 -10.96 -31.50 0.51
N LEU A 210 -11.28 -31.89 -0.74
CA LEU A 210 -12.58 -31.59 -1.35
C LEU A 210 -13.79 -32.13 -0.56
N ALA A 211 -13.59 -33.14 0.29
CA ALA A 211 -14.66 -33.74 1.11
C ALA A 211 -15.10 -32.84 2.28
N ASP A 212 -14.27 -31.86 2.66
CA ASP A 212 -14.55 -30.90 3.74
C ASP A 212 -15.32 -29.66 3.23
N LEU A 213 -15.49 -29.52 1.92
CA LEU A 213 -16.08 -28.34 1.26
C LEU A 213 -17.53 -28.56 0.84
N ILE A 214 -18.22 -27.46 0.54
CA ILE A 214 -19.63 -27.45 0.16
C ILE A 214 -19.77 -27.83 -1.33
N PRO A 215 -20.52 -28.90 -1.67
CA PRO A 215 -20.82 -29.23 -3.05
C PRO A 215 -21.96 -28.36 -3.60
N LEU A 216 -21.81 -27.73 -4.76
CA LEU A 216 -22.90 -26.99 -5.42
C LEU A 216 -23.30 -27.53 -6.80
N GLU A 217 -22.51 -28.44 -7.38
CA GLU A 217 -22.78 -28.97 -8.72
C GLU A 217 -22.61 -30.49 -8.81
N THR A 218 -21.94 -31.11 -7.83
CA THR A 218 -21.62 -32.53 -7.81
C THR A 218 -21.95 -33.16 -6.48
N ALA A 219 -22.31 -34.45 -6.47
CA ALA A 219 -22.47 -35.20 -5.22
C ALA A 219 -21.17 -35.18 -4.40
N ALA A 220 -21.28 -35.27 -3.07
CA ALA A 220 -20.14 -35.14 -2.14
C ALA A 220 -18.92 -36.00 -2.52
N ASN A 221 -19.13 -37.22 -3.01
CA ASN A 221 -18.06 -38.18 -3.35
C ASN A 221 -17.68 -38.21 -4.85
N SER A 222 -18.23 -37.33 -5.68
CA SER A 222 -17.94 -37.27 -7.13
C SER A 222 -17.28 -35.94 -7.49
N SER A 223 -16.31 -35.96 -8.40
CA SER A 223 -15.73 -34.73 -8.99
C SER A 223 -16.13 -34.53 -10.45
N ARG A 224 -17.12 -35.30 -10.92
CA ARG A 224 -17.61 -35.25 -12.30
C ARG A 224 -19.02 -34.64 -12.34
N PRO A 225 -19.30 -33.79 -13.35
CA PRO A 225 -20.63 -33.23 -13.51
C PRO A 225 -21.66 -34.33 -13.79
N PRO A 226 -22.91 -34.18 -13.28
CA PRO A 226 -24.04 -35.00 -13.69
C PRO A 226 -24.19 -34.97 -15.22
N GLY A 227 -24.32 -36.13 -15.87
CA GLY A 227 -24.45 -36.20 -17.33
C GLY A 227 -23.20 -35.84 -18.14
N GLY A 228 -22.03 -35.65 -17.50
CA GLY A 228 -20.75 -35.46 -18.19
C GLY A 228 -20.49 -34.05 -18.74
N HIS A 229 -21.40 -33.09 -18.52
CA HIS A 229 -21.28 -31.71 -18.99
C HIS A 229 -21.61 -30.71 -17.88
N TRP A 230 -20.78 -29.66 -17.74
CA TRP A 230 -21.06 -28.55 -16.83
C TRP A 230 -22.17 -27.65 -17.38
N GLN A 231 -23.11 -27.28 -16.51
CA GLN A 231 -24.17 -26.32 -16.79
C GLN A 231 -23.74 -24.90 -16.40
N GLU A 232 -24.21 -23.89 -17.13
CA GLU A 232 -24.02 -22.49 -16.76
C GLU A 232 -24.85 -22.15 -15.50
N ARG A 233 -24.17 -21.83 -14.40
CA ARG A 233 -24.81 -21.49 -13.11
C ARG A 233 -24.29 -20.16 -12.58
N LEU A 234 -25.18 -19.37 -11.97
CA LEU A 234 -24.87 -18.10 -11.33
C LEU A 234 -25.08 -18.18 -9.82
N VAL A 235 -24.06 -17.80 -9.07
CA VAL A 235 -24.16 -17.60 -7.62
C VAL A 235 -24.01 -16.12 -7.31
N VAL A 236 -24.96 -15.57 -6.56
CA VAL A 236 -24.93 -14.20 -6.05
C VAL A 236 -24.68 -14.24 -4.55
N GLY A 237 -23.86 -13.34 -4.04
CA GLY A 237 -23.62 -13.23 -2.60
C GLY A 237 -23.06 -11.87 -2.22
N HIS A 238 -22.78 -11.68 -0.95
CA HIS A 238 -22.13 -10.48 -0.44
C HIS A 238 -20.73 -10.84 0.05
N ASN A 239 -19.69 -10.32 -0.61
CA ASN A 239 -18.31 -10.79 -0.44
C ASN A 239 -18.10 -12.25 -0.90
N VAL A 240 -18.61 -12.55 -2.10
CA VAL A 240 -18.60 -13.89 -2.70
C VAL A 240 -17.22 -14.55 -2.79
N SER A 241 -16.15 -13.75 -2.81
CA SER A 241 -14.79 -14.31 -2.82
C SER A 241 -14.48 -15.17 -1.59
N PHE A 242 -15.09 -14.85 -0.44
CA PHE A 242 -15.01 -15.65 0.78
C PHE A 242 -15.86 -16.91 0.67
N ASP A 243 -17.13 -16.79 0.26
CA ASP A 243 -18.05 -17.92 0.09
C ASP A 243 -17.52 -18.93 -0.92
N ARG A 244 -16.98 -18.41 -2.04
CA ARG A 244 -16.39 -19.19 -3.13
C ARG A 244 -15.26 -20.09 -2.65
N ALA A 245 -14.44 -19.61 -1.72
CA ALA A 245 -13.33 -20.38 -1.18
C ALA A 245 -13.83 -21.68 -0.50
N HIS A 246 -15.09 -21.77 -0.09
CA HIS A 246 -15.65 -22.94 0.58
C HIS A 246 -16.43 -23.87 -0.37
N ILE A 247 -16.46 -23.57 -1.68
CA ILE A 247 -17.15 -24.37 -2.70
C ILE A 247 -16.19 -25.39 -3.30
N LYS A 248 -16.58 -26.65 -3.26
CA LYS A 248 -15.80 -27.81 -3.68
C LYS A 248 -15.33 -27.73 -5.14
N GLU A 249 -16.24 -27.48 -6.07
CA GLU A 249 -15.97 -27.56 -7.52
C GLU A 249 -15.01 -26.48 -8.01
N GLN A 250 -14.81 -25.41 -7.22
CA GLN A 250 -13.93 -24.29 -7.56
C GLN A 250 -12.44 -24.65 -7.47
N TYR A 251 -12.10 -25.75 -6.77
CA TYR A 251 -10.73 -26.26 -6.66
C TYR A 251 -10.35 -27.25 -7.77
N LEU A 252 -11.29 -27.65 -8.62
CA LEU A 252 -11.02 -28.55 -9.73
C LEU A 252 -10.15 -27.87 -10.79
N LEU A 253 -9.08 -28.53 -11.23
CA LEU A 253 -8.14 -27.99 -12.22
C LEU A 253 -8.83 -27.64 -13.56
N LYS A 254 -9.86 -28.41 -13.93
CA LYS A 254 -10.79 -28.05 -14.99
C LYS A 254 -12.05 -27.50 -14.32
N GLY A 255 -12.09 -26.18 -14.17
CA GLY A 255 -13.19 -25.49 -13.51
C GLY A 255 -14.54 -25.73 -14.16
N SER A 256 -15.59 -25.56 -13.37
CA SER A 256 -16.98 -25.62 -13.84
C SER A 256 -17.36 -24.36 -14.62
N LYS A 257 -18.59 -24.35 -15.13
CA LYS A 257 -19.20 -23.16 -15.74
C LYS A 257 -19.98 -22.32 -14.73
N MET A 258 -19.75 -22.51 -13.43
CA MET A 258 -20.29 -21.61 -12.41
C MET A 258 -19.57 -20.26 -12.45
N ARG A 259 -20.33 -19.17 -12.31
CA ARG A 259 -19.83 -17.80 -12.18
C ARG A 259 -20.46 -17.12 -10.97
N PHE A 260 -19.79 -16.10 -10.50
CA PHE A 260 -20.09 -15.44 -9.24
C PHE A 260 -20.34 -13.95 -9.45
N LEU A 261 -21.33 -13.41 -8.75
CA LEU A 261 -21.65 -12.00 -8.78
C LEU A 261 -21.69 -11.44 -7.36
N ASP A 262 -20.78 -10.53 -7.06
CA ASP A 262 -20.59 -9.96 -5.73
C ASP A 262 -21.31 -8.61 -5.60
N THR A 263 -22.31 -8.56 -4.73
CA THR A 263 -23.06 -7.33 -4.43
C THR A 263 -22.19 -6.24 -3.79
N MET A 264 -21.12 -6.62 -3.07
CA MET A 264 -20.15 -5.64 -2.55
C MET A 264 -19.38 -4.97 -3.70
N SER A 265 -18.93 -5.76 -4.68
CA SER A 265 -18.27 -5.25 -5.90
C SER A 265 -19.20 -4.38 -6.74
N LEU A 266 -20.47 -4.78 -6.93
CA LEU A 266 -21.48 -3.96 -7.61
C LEU A 266 -21.72 -2.64 -6.88
N HIS A 267 -21.86 -2.67 -5.55
CA HIS A 267 -21.98 -1.47 -4.74
C HIS A 267 -20.79 -0.52 -4.93
N MET A 268 -19.55 -1.03 -4.90
CA MET A 268 -18.35 -0.22 -5.12
C MET A 268 -18.34 0.45 -6.49
N ALA A 269 -18.78 -0.26 -7.54
CA ALA A 269 -18.89 0.30 -8.89
C ALA A 269 -19.99 1.39 -8.99
N ILE A 270 -21.10 1.25 -8.27
CA ILE A 270 -22.23 2.19 -8.34
C ILE A 270 -22.03 3.39 -7.40
N SER A 271 -21.75 3.13 -6.12
CA SER A 271 -21.75 4.12 -5.04
C SER A 271 -20.55 3.99 -4.11
N GLY A 272 -19.42 3.45 -4.57
CA GLY A 272 -18.23 3.30 -3.72
C GLY A 272 -17.67 4.65 -3.25
N LEU A 273 -17.06 4.64 -2.06
CA LEU A 273 -16.38 5.77 -1.46
C LEU A 273 -14.87 5.69 -1.65
N THR A 274 -14.23 6.84 -1.84
CA THR A 274 -12.76 6.95 -1.74
C THR A 274 -12.29 6.72 -0.30
N GLY A 275 -10.99 6.43 -0.12
CA GLY A 275 -10.43 6.21 1.22
C GLY A 275 -10.67 7.39 2.17
N PHE A 276 -10.59 8.62 1.67
CA PHE A 276 -10.84 9.82 2.47
C PHE A 276 -12.34 10.04 2.73
N GLN A 277 -13.19 9.93 1.71
CA GLN A 277 -14.64 10.02 1.90
C GLN A 277 -15.15 8.96 2.88
N ARG A 278 -14.58 7.74 2.86
CA ARG A 278 -14.89 6.68 3.83
C ARG A 278 -14.54 7.12 5.25
N SER A 279 -13.38 7.72 5.48
CA SER A 279 -13.01 8.27 6.79
C SER A 279 -13.95 9.39 7.26
N LEU A 280 -14.36 10.28 6.36
CA LEU A 280 -15.33 11.33 6.67
C LEU A 280 -16.73 10.78 6.98
N TRP A 281 -17.21 9.84 6.16
CA TRP A 281 -18.50 9.17 6.34
C TRP A 281 -18.56 8.46 7.69
N MET A 282 -17.48 7.75 8.07
CA MET A 282 -17.31 7.12 9.38
C MET A 282 -17.39 8.11 10.53
N ALA A 283 -16.69 9.25 10.41
CA ALA A 283 -16.70 10.29 11.43
C ALA A 283 -18.10 10.92 11.58
N SER A 284 -18.83 11.07 10.47
CA SER A 284 -20.18 11.64 10.44
C SER A 284 -21.24 10.71 11.05
N ARG A 285 -21.23 9.42 10.72
CA ARG A 285 -22.27 8.47 11.16
C ARG A 285 -21.99 7.78 12.50
N TYR A 286 -20.73 7.40 12.76
CA TYR A 286 -20.36 6.64 13.96
C TYR A 286 -19.78 7.50 15.10
N GLY A 287 -19.77 8.83 14.96
CA GLY A 287 -19.59 9.76 16.09
C GLY A 287 -18.27 9.64 16.88
N LYS A 288 -17.19 9.10 16.30
CA LYS A 288 -15.88 9.09 16.97
C LYS A 288 -15.39 10.53 17.17
N ARG A 289 -15.51 11.04 18.41
CA ARG A 289 -15.16 12.42 18.83
C ARG A 289 -13.79 12.90 18.33
N GLN A 290 -12.83 12.00 18.14
CA GLN A 290 -11.47 12.29 17.68
C GLN A 290 -11.41 12.70 16.19
N GLY A 291 -12.06 11.94 15.30
CA GLY A 291 -12.12 12.26 13.87
C GLY A 291 -12.92 13.53 13.59
N LEU A 292 -13.99 13.76 14.34
CA LEU A 292 -14.77 15.01 14.26
C LEU A 292 -13.96 16.23 14.71
N HIS A 293 -13.02 16.07 15.67
CA HIS A 293 -12.18 17.17 16.18
C HIS A 293 -11.05 17.52 15.21
N GLU A 294 -10.40 16.53 14.61
CA GLU A 294 -9.40 16.72 13.54
C GLU A 294 -10.02 17.39 12.31
N VAL A 295 -11.20 16.94 11.88
CA VAL A 295 -11.96 17.54 10.77
C VAL A 295 -12.41 18.97 11.12
N LYS A 296 -12.90 19.22 12.35
CA LYS A 296 -13.27 20.57 12.80
C LYS A 296 -12.06 21.50 12.89
N GLN A 297 -10.90 21.04 13.37
CA GLN A 297 -9.67 21.83 13.45
C GLN A 297 -9.11 22.16 12.07
N HIS A 298 -9.13 21.20 11.15
CA HIS A 298 -8.77 21.40 9.74
C HIS A 298 -9.70 22.44 9.09
N MET A 299 -11.02 22.32 9.27
CA MET A 299 -11.98 23.34 8.80
C MET A 299 -11.83 24.72 9.47
N LYS A 300 -11.41 24.77 10.75
CA LYS A 300 -11.15 26.04 11.44
C LYS A 300 -9.93 26.79 10.89
N LYS A 301 -8.90 26.07 10.43
CA LYS A 301 -7.74 26.66 9.71
C LYS A 301 -8.14 27.22 8.34
N LEU A 302 -9.10 26.60 7.66
CA LEU A 302 -9.61 27.03 6.34
C LEU A 302 -10.56 28.26 6.37
N ARG A 303 -11.18 28.57 7.51
CA ARG A 303 -12.09 29.72 7.70
C ARG A 303 -11.44 31.12 7.69
N ARG A 304 -10.19 31.27 7.24
CA ARG A 304 -9.49 32.57 7.19
C ARG A 304 -9.93 33.51 6.05
N ARG A 305 -10.95 33.15 5.24
CA ARG A 305 -11.65 34.11 4.37
C ARG A 305 -13.03 34.46 4.95
N PRO A 306 -13.29 35.73 5.31
CA PRO A 306 -14.63 36.18 5.63
C PRO A 306 -15.40 36.42 4.32
N GLU A 307 -16.68 36.00 4.30
CA GLU A 307 -17.68 36.27 3.26
C GLU A 307 -17.60 35.42 1.97
N GLY A 308 -18.04 34.16 2.08
CA GLY A 308 -18.49 33.32 0.97
C GLY A 308 -19.76 32.56 1.35
N PRO A 309 -20.56 32.06 0.38
CA PRO A 309 -21.83 31.41 0.66
C PRO A 309 -21.62 30.18 1.54
N VAL A 310 -22.60 29.89 2.40
CA VAL A 310 -22.61 28.75 3.31
C VAL A 310 -22.35 27.46 2.54
N ILE A 311 -21.17 26.87 2.67
CA ILE A 311 -20.86 25.52 2.17
C ILE A 311 -21.74 24.57 2.98
N GLY A 312 -22.82 24.12 2.35
CA GLY A 312 -23.74 23.15 2.90
C GLY A 312 -24.39 22.38 1.76
N SER A 313 -23.91 21.16 1.50
CA SER A 313 -24.71 19.96 1.71
C SER A 313 -23.85 18.72 1.46
N TRP A 314 -23.73 17.84 2.46
CA TRP A 314 -23.08 16.53 2.36
C TRP A 314 -23.92 15.54 1.53
N ASP A 315 -24.35 15.93 0.33
CA ASP A 315 -25.27 15.18 -0.52
C ASP A 315 -24.71 13.79 -0.87
N TRP A 316 -23.39 13.71 -1.07
CA TRP A 316 -22.70 12.46 -1.36
C TRP A 316 -22.73 11.45 -0.19
N VAL A 317 -22.89 11.89 1.06
CA VAL A 317 -22.99 11.00 2.25
C VAL A 317 -24.30 10.22 2.26
N ASN A 318 -25.36 10.78 1.66
CA ASN A 318 -26.69 10.17 1.64
C ASN A 318 -26.91 9.22 0.46
N ILE A 319 -26.09 9.32 -0.59
CA ILE A 319 -26.19 8.49 -1.81
C ILE A 319 -25.18 7.34 -1.84
N SER A 320 -24.42 7.17 -0.75
CA SER A 320 -23.31 6.23 -0.65
C SER A 320 -23.14 5.71 0.77
N SER A 321 -22.47 4.57 0.90
CA SER A 321 -22.24 3.89 2.17
C SER A 321 -20.89 3.14 2.14
N ILE A 322 -20.59 2.46 3.25
CA ILE A 322 -19.46 1.54 3.31
C ILE A 322 -19.84 0.15 2.86
N ASN A 323 -18.84 -0.68 2.65
CA ASN A 323 -18.94 -1.94 1.93
C ASN A 323 -19.69 -3.07 2.66
N ASN A 324 -20.04 -2.93 3.94
CA ASN A 324 -20.67 -4.05 4.67
C ASN A 324 -22.17 -4.20 4.30
N LEU A 325 -22.70 -5.41 4.39
CA LEU A 325 -24.06 -5.72 3.97
C LEU A 325 -25.10 -4.83 4.66
N ALA A 326 -25.00 -4.63 5.98
CA ALA A 326 -25.95 -3.82 6.73
C ALA A 326 -26.04 -2.36 6.23
N ASP A 327 -24.90 -1.71 5.99
CA ASP A 327 -24.84 -0.32 5.52
C ASP A 327 -25.20 -0.22 4.02
N VAL A 328 -24.98 -1.27 3.23
CA VAL A 328 -25.42 -1.36 1.83
C VAL A 328 -26.93 -1.57 1.75
N HIS A 329 -27.47 -2.50 2.53
CA HIS A 329 -28.92 -2.78 2.63
C HIS A 329 -29.68 -1.53 3.09
N ALA A 330 -29.20 -0.85 4.13
CA ALA A 330 -29.77 0.42 4.59
C ALA A 330 -29.75 1.54 3.53
N LEU A 331 -28.81 1.51 2.58
CA LEU A 331 -28.72 2.51 1.51
C LEU A 331 -29.72 2.24 0.37
N TYR A 332 -29.86 0.99 -0.07
CA TYR A 332 -30.64 0.65 -1.26
C TYR A 332 -32.09 0.23 -0.95
N VAL A 333 -32.30 -0.46 0.18
CA VAL A 333 -33.58 -1.03 0.59
C VAL A 333 -34.17 -0.20 1.73
N GLY A 334 -33.33 0.14 2.72
CA GLY A 334 -33.78 0.74 3.98
C GLY A 334 -34.42 -0.30 4.92
N GLY A 335 -35.03 0.17 6.01
CA GLY A 335 -35.66 -0.70 7.01
C GLY A 335 -34.87 -0.85 8.31
N ASP A 336 -35.19 -1.90 9.08
CA ASP A 336 -34.56 -2.17 10.37
C ASP A 336 -33.10 -2.62 10.19
N PRO A 337 -32.18 -2.21 11.07
CA PRO A 337 -30.78 -2.60 10.98
C PRO A 337 -30.61 -4.11 11.11
N LEU A 338 -29.80 -4.72 10.23
CA LEU A 338 -29.38 -6.11 10.38
C LEU A 338 -28.62 -6.30 11.71
N GLU A 339 -29.00 -7.32 12.47
CA GLU A 339 -28.39 -7.67 13.75
C GLU A 339 -26.95 -8.13 13.56
N LYS A 340 -26.00 -7.60 14.33
CA LYS A 340 -24.55 -7.88 14.19
C LYS A 340 -24.03 -8.84 15.26
N GLU A 341 -24.85 -9.12 16.26
CA GLU A 341 -24.45 -9.78 17.50
C GLU A 341 -24.25 -11.29 17.29
N ALA A 342 -25.17 -11.94 16.58
CA ALA A 342 -25.14 -13.38 16.29
C ALA A 342 -23.85 -13.81 15.57
N ARG A 343 -23.37 -13.00 14.61
CA ARG A 343 -22.10 -13.22 13.89
C ARG A 343 -20.89 -13.40 14.82
N ASN A 344 -20.88 -12.76 16.00
CA ASN A 344 -19.74 -12.86 16.91
C ASN A 344 -19.54 -14.29 17.43
N ILE A 345 -20.58 -15.13 17.42
CA ILE A 345 -20.48 -16.54 17.80
C ILE A 345 -19.60 -17.31 16.81
N PHE A 346 -19.71 -17.06 15.51
CA PHE A 346 -18.81 -17.67 14.51
C PHE A 346 -17.37 -17.16 14.60
N VAL A 347 -17.19 -15.89 14.99
CA VAL A 347 -15.86 -15.26 15.02
C VAL A 347 -15.09 -15.56 16.31
N LYS A 348 -15.77 -15.59 17.46
CA LYS A 348 -15.13 -15.71 18.79
C LYS A 348 -15.62 -16.90 19.61
N GLY A 349 -16.76 -17.48 19.26
CA GLY A 349 -17.33 -18.63 19.95
C GLY A 349 -16.68 -19.95 19.53
N SER A 350 -17.08 -21.01 20.21
CA SER A 350 -16.69 -22.40 19.95
C SER A 350 -17.75 -23.14 19.12
N MET A 351 -17.40 -24.31 18.58
CA MET A 351 -18.39 -25.15 17.88
C MET A 351 -19.57 -25.54 18.78
N SER A 352 -19.36 -25.69 20.10
CA SER A 352 -20.41 -25.99 21.06
C SER A 352 -21.43 -24.85 21.20
N ASP A 353 -20.98 -23.60 21.08
CA ASP A 353 -21.85 -22.43 21.12
C ASP A 353 -22.71 -22.36 19.86
N VAL A 354 -22.14 -22.71 18.70
CA VAL A 354 -22.86 -22.81 17.43
C VAL A 354 -23.94 -23.90 17.50
N ARG A 355 -23.64 -25.06 18.11
CA ARG A 355 -24.63 -26.14 18.31
C ARG A 355 -25.78 -25.69 19.21
N SER A 356 -25.48 -24.96 20.28
CA SER A 356 -26.48 -24.53 21.26
C SER A 356 -27.46 -23.49 20.68
N ASN A 357 -26.98 -22.61 19.79
CA ASN A 357 -27.76 -21.52 19.19
C ASN A 357 -28.11 -21.77 17.71
N PHE A 358 -28.20 -23.02 17.28
CA PHE A 358 -28.33 -23.37 15.85
C PHE A 358 -29.48 -22.69 15.12
N GLN A 359 -30.70 -22.71 15.67
CA GLN A 359 -31.87 -22.16 14.98
C GLN A 359 -31.75 -20.63 14.81
N GLU A 360 -31.24 -19.93 15.83
CA GLU A 360 -30.98 -18.50 15.78
C GLU A 360 -29.90 -18.17 14.73
N LEU A 361 -28.81 -18.94 14.69
CA LEU A 361 -27.73 -18.74 13.72
C LEU A 361 -28.15 -19.07 12.29
N MET A 362 -28.95 -20.10 12.07
CA MET A 362 -29.52 -20.42 10.75
C MET A 362 -30.46 -19.31 10.27
N GLN A 363 -31.29 -18.79 11.18
CA GLN A 363 -32.16 -17.67 10.90
C GLN A 363 -31.36 -16.42 10.52
N TYR A 364 -30.29 -16.13 11.26
CA TYR A 364 -29.34 -15.07 10.93
C TYR A 364 -28.76 -15.22 9.52
N CYS A 365 -28.23 -16.41 9.18
CA CYS A 365 -27.67 -16.69 7.85
C CYS A 365 -28.73 -16.50 6.74
N ALA A 366 -29.97 -16.95 6.99
CA ALA A 366 -31.06 -16.80 6.03
C ALA A 366 -31.48 -15.34 5.83
N MET A 367 -31.47 -14.53 6.90
CA MET A 367 -31.72 -13.09 6.82
C MET A 367 -30.62 -12.36 6.03
N ASP A 368 -29.35 -12.75 6.20
CA ASP A 368 -28.24 -12.18 5.41
C ASP A 368 -28.36 -12.53 3.92
N VAL A 369 -28.77 -13.77 3.59
CA VAL A 369 -29.07 -14.19 2.20
C VAL A 369 -30.25 -13.40 1.62
N LEU A 370 -31.33 -13.19 2.41
CA LEU A 370 -32.48 -12.40 2.00
C LEU A 370 -32.10 -10.94 1.74
N ALA A 371 -31.38 -10.30 2.68
CA ALA A 371 -30.89 -8.94 2.53
C ALA A 371 -29.98 -8.79 1.30
N THR A 372 -29.14 -9.80 1.03
CA THR A 372 -28.29 -9.84 -0.16
C THR A 372 -29.11 -9.91 -1.45
N HIS A 373 -30.20 -10.69 -1.48
CA HIS A 373 -31.11 -10.74 -2.63
C HIS A 373 -31.81 -9.39 -2.88
N GLU A 374 -32.32 -8.75 -1.84
CA GLU A 374 -33.00 -7.46 -1.94
C GLU A 374 -32.05 -6.36 -2.45
N VAL A 375 -30.82 -6.33 -1.94
CA VAL A 375 -29.76 -5.44 -2.41
C VAL A 375 -29.42 -5.72 -3.87
N PHE A 376 -29.26 -6.99 -4.24
CA PHE A 376 -28.94 -7.41 -5.60
C PHE A 376 -30.01 -6.93 -6.61
N ILE A 377 -31.30 -7.06 -6.28
CA ILE A 377 -32.40 -6.61 -7.15
C ILE A 377 -32.24 -5.14 -7.52
N GLN A 378 -31.94 -4.29 -6.54
CA GLN A 378 -31.77 -2.84 -6.76
C GLN A 378 -30.47 -2.53 -7.52
N GLN A 379 -29.39 -3.24 -7.21
CA GLN A 379 -28.07 -2.96 -7.77
C GLN A 379 -27.91 -3.38 -9.22
N LEU A 380 -28.47 -4.52 -9.65
CA LEU A 380 -28.23 -5.06 -10.99
C LEU A 380 -28.63 -4.05 -12.08
N SER A 381 -29.82 -3.45 -11.97
CA SER A 381 -30.32 -2.46 -12.94
C SER A 381 -29.44 -1.21 -12.96
N LEU A 382 -29.08 -0.69 -11.78
CA LEU A 382 -28.22 0.48 -11.65
C LEU A 382 -26.81 0.22 -12.20
N PHE A 383 -26.28 -0.98 -11.98
CA PHE A 383 -24.98 -1.38 -12.51
C PHE A 383 -24.99 -1.40 -14.04
N LEU A 384 -25.99 -2.04 -14.66
CA LEU A 384 -26.10 -2.11 -16.12
C LEU A 384 -26.33 -0.74 -16.77
N GLU A 385 -27.01 0.19 -16.09
CA GLU A 385 -27.13 1.58 -16.57
C GLU A 385 -25.78 2.32 -16.54
N ARG A 386 -24.99 2.12 -15.48
CA ARG A 386 -23.70 2.82 -15.30
C ARG A 386 -22.53 2.16 -16.03
N CYS A 387 -22.65 0.87 -16.31
CA CYS A 387 -21.68 0.04 -17.01
C CYS A 387 -22.38 -0.63 -18.21
N PRO A 388 -22.76 0.14 -19.24
CA PRO A 388 -23.60 -0.36 -20.33
C PRO A 388 -22.89 -1.37 -21.23
N HIS A 389 -21.56 -1.36 -21.27
CA HIS A 389 -20.80 -2.23 -22.13
C HIS A 389 -20.73 -3.67 -21.58
N PRO A 390 -21.11 -4.71 -22.36
CA PRO A 390 -21.22 -6.08 -21.87
C PRO A 390 -19.88 -6.70 -21.45
N VAL A 391 -18.74 -6.19 -21.97
CA VAL A 391 -17.40 -6.65 -21.57
C VAL A 391 -17.16 -6.41 -20.08
N THR A 392 -17.66 -5.32 -19.50
CA THR A 392 -17.46 -5.04 -18.06
C THR A 392 -18.11 -6.13 -17.21
N PHE A 393 -19.36 -6.51 -17.53
CA PHE A 393 -20.04 -7.58 -16.82
C PHE A 393 -19.37 -8.94 -17.05
N ALA A 394 -18.99 -9.27 -18.29
CA ALA A 394 -18.30 -10.52 -18.61
C ALA A 394 -16.92 -10.62 -17.91
N GLY A 395 -16.15 -9.52 -17.90
CA GLY A 395 -14.85 -9.44 -17.25
C GLY A 395 -14.95 -9.65 -15.74
N MET A 396 -15.93 -9.02 -15.08
CA MET A 396 -16.17 -9.25 -13.65
C MET A 396 -16.47 -10.71 -13.33
N LEU A 397 -17.27 -11.39 -14.16
CA LEU A 397 -17.57 -12.82 -13.97
C LEU A 397 -16.32 -13.69 -14.07
N GLU A 398 -15.44 -13.45 -15.05
CA GLU A 398 -14.20 -14.21 -15.22
C GLU A 398 -13.16 -13.90 -14.13
N MET A 399 -13.02 -12.63 -13.72
CA MET A 399 -12.14 -12.22 -12.63
C MET A 399 -12.53 -12.88 -11.29
N GLY A 400 -13.82 -13.16 -11.08
CA GLY A 400 -14.32 -13.85 -9.90
C GLY A 400 -13.85 -15.31 -9.76
N VAL A 401 -13.31 -15.92 -10.82
CA VAL A 401 -12.92 -17.34 -10.85
C VAL A 401 -11.40 -17.53 -10.88
N CYS A 402 -10.67 -16.71 -10.13
CA CYS A 402 -9.21 -16.84 -10.01
C CYS A 402 -8.81 -18.18 -9.35
N TYR A 403 -7.70 -18.76 -9.81
CA TYR A 403 -7.19 -20.07 -9.39
C TYR A 403 -5.67 -20.08 -9.37
N LEU A 404 -5.05 -20.48 -8.26
CA LEU A 404 -3.61 -20.60 -8.13
C LEU A 404 -3.23 -22.06 -7.80
N PRO A 405 -2.66 -22.81 -8.75
CA PRO A 405 -2.20 -24.16 -8.47
C PRO A 405 -0.96 -24.12 -7.57
N VAL A 406 -0.92 -25.04 -6.60
CA VAL A 406 0.22 -25.23 -5.69
C VAL A 406 0.53 -26.72 -5.58
N ASN A 407 1.74 -27.03 -5.11
CA ASN A 407 2.14 -28.38 -4.77
C ASN A 407 2.84 -28.38 -3.41
N GLN A 408 3.42 -29.52 -3.02
CA GLN A 408 4.21 -29.69 -1.79
C GLN A 408 5.31 -28.64 -1.53
N SER A 409 5.73 -27.87 -2.54
CA SER A 409 6.68 -26.77 -2.34
C SER A 409 6.10 -25.66 -1.48
N TRP A 410 4.78 -25.52 -1.39
CA TRP A 410 4.11 -24.50 -0.58
C TRP A 410 4.41 -24.66 0.91
N ASP A 411 4.17 -25.85 1.46
CA ASP A 411 4.41 -26.12 2.89
C ASP A 411 5.90 -26.03 3.21
N ARG A 412 6.76 -26.57 2.34
CA ARG A 412 8.22 -26.42 2.46
C ARG A 412 8.65 -24.96 2.48
N TYR A 413 8.11 -24.14 1.60
CA TYR A 413 8.42 -22.71 1.55
C TYR A 413 8.00 -21.99 2.83
N LEU A 414 6.83 -22.33 3.39
CA LEU A 414 6.38 -21.76 4.66
C LEU A 414 7.33 -22.13 5.81
N GLU A 415 7.71 -23.40 5.89
CA GLU A 415 8.65 -23.92 6.90
C GLU A 415 10.03 -23.28 6.73
N ASP A 416 10.66 -23.41 5.55
CA ASP A 416 12.00 -22.91 5.26
C ASP A 416 12.10 -21.38 5.49
N ALA A 417 11.09 -20.62 5.06
CA ALA A 417 11.08 -19.17 5.24
C ALA A 417 10.89 -18.77 6.72
N GLN A 418 10.05 -19.50 7.46
CA GLN A 418 9.83 -19.26 8.88
C GLN A 418 11.07 -19.64 9.71
N ASP A 419 11.69 -20.78 9.44
CA ASP A 419 12.90 -21.24 10.10
C ASP A 419 14.07 -20.28 9.85
N THR A 420 14.27 -19.86 8.59
CA THR A 420 15.29 -18.87 8.23
C THR A 420 15.03 -17.53 8.93
N TYR A 421 13.76 -17.11 9.01
CA TYR A 421 13.40 -15.90 9.74
C TYR A 421 13.73 -16.01 11.23
N ASP A 422 13.40 -17.12 11.87
CA ASP A 422 13.65 -17.34 13.30
C ASP A 422 15.14 -17.49 13.62
N GLU A 423 15.93 -18.10 12.74
CA GLU A 423 17.38 -18.12 12.80
C GLU A 423 17.98 -16.72 12.73
N LEU A 424 17.59 -15.93 11.73
CA LEU A 424 18.04 -14.55 11.57
C LEU A 424 17.61 -13.67 12.74
N GLN A 425 16.39 -13.84 13.27
CA GLN A 425 15.95 -13.13 14.48
C GLN A 425 16.83 -13.47 15.69
N ARG A 426 17.17 -14.74 15.89
CA ARG A 426 18.06 -15.19 16.97
C ARG A 426 19.48 -14.63 16.79
N GLU A 427 20.02 -14.67 15.57
CA GLU A 427 21.33 -14.09 15.23
C GLU A 427 21.35 -12.60 15.54
N MET A 428 20.37 -11.85 15.04
CA MET A 428 20.25 -10.41 15.27
C MET A 428 20.13 -10.09 16.77
N LYS A 429 19.31 -10.84 17.51
CA LYS A 429 19.17 -10.67 18.96
C LYS A 429 20.50 -10.89 19.68
N LYS A 430 21.26 -11.93 19.30
CA LYS A 430 22.60 -12.19 19.84
C LYS A 430 23.59 -11.08 19.52
N SER A 431 23.62 -10.58 18.29
CA SER A 431 24.45 -9.44 17.90
C SER A 431 24.12 -8.19 18.72
N LEU A 432 22.84 -7.91 18.96
CA LEU A 432 22.40 -6.80 19.80
C LEU A 432 22.78 -6.99 21.28
N MET A 433 22.69 -8.21 21.81
CA MET A 433 23.14 -8.53 23.17
C MET A 433 24.63 -8.26 23.33
N ILE A 434 25.47 -8.72 22.38
CA ILE A 434 26.91 -8.47 22.41
C ILE A 434 27.20 -6.97 22.38
N LEU A 435 26.50 -6.18 21.55
CA LEU A 435 26.68 -4.73 21.52
C LEU A 435 26.30 -4.06 22.84
N ALA A 436 25.24 -4.54 23.52
CA ALA A 436 24.85 -4.03 24.82
C ALA A 436 25.89 -4.38 25.91
N ASP A 437 26.42 -5.60 25.87
CA ASP A 437 27.44 -6.08 26.82
C ASP A 437 28.78 -5.34 26.61
N ASP A 438 29.20 -5.14 25.35
CA ASP A 438 30.38 -4.37 24.99
C ASP A 438 30.25 -2.91 25.41
N ALA A 439 29.06 -2.32 25.24
CA ALA A 439 28.80 -0.96 25.68
C ALA A 439 28.97 -0.82 27.20
N CYS A 440 28.58 -1.81 28.00
CA CYS A 440 28.79 -1.77 29.46
C CYS A 440 30.27 -1.67 29.87
N GLN A 441 31.21 -2.13 29.04
CA GLN A 441 32.65 -1.98 29.31
C GLN A 441 33.08 -0.51 29.32
N LEU A 442 32.35 0.39 28.65
CA LEU A 442 32.62 1.83 28.64
C LEU A 442 32.38 2.53 30.00
N LEU A 443 31.77 1.82 30.96
CA LEU A 443 31.69 2.29 32.34
C LEU A 443 33.09 2.35 33.00
N GLN A 444 34.04 1.54 32.53
CA GLN A 444 35.42 1.61 32.98
C GLN A 444 36.05 2.93 32.51
N ASP A 445 36.65 3.66 33.44
CA ASP A 445 37.31 4.96 33.22
C ASP A 445 36.40 6.06 32.63
N ASP A 446 35.07 5.96 32.81
CA ASP A 446 34.08 6.92 32.29
C ASP A 446 34.16 7.17 30.76
N ARG A 447 34.67 6.20 30.00
CA ARG A 447 34.87 6.30 28.53
C ARG A 447 33.59 6.57 27.75
N TYR A 448 32.43 6.22 28.32
CA TYR A 448 31.13 6.53 27.73
C TYR A 448 30.88 8.03 27.52
N LYS A 449 31.56 8.93 28.27
CA LYS A 449 31.45 10.39 28.11
C LYS A 449 32.03 10.88 26.78
N GLU A 450 32.98 10.15 26.23
CA GLU A 450 33.60 10.46 24.93
C GLU A 450 32.83 9.82 23.76
N ASP A 451 31.91 8.88 24.03
CA ASP A 451 31.15 8.18 23.00
C ASP A 451 30.01 9.05 22.45
N PRO A 452 29.94 9.30 21.12
CA PRO A 452 28.95 10.19 20.51
C PRO A 452 27.49 9.76 20.61
N TRP A 453 27.20 8.49 20.88
CA TRP A 453 25.84 7.95 20.92
C TRP A 453 25.36 7.62 22.34
N LEU A 454 26.27 7.27 23.25
CA LEU A 454 25.95 6.69 24.56
C LEU A 454 26.15 7.64 25.74
N TRP A 455 26.73 8.84 25.53
CA TRP A 455 27.04 9.82 26.57
C TRP A 455 25.82 10.29 27.38
N ASP A 456 24.63 10.32 26.76
CA ASP A 456 23.38 10.82 27.34
C ASP A 456 22.49 9.73 27.99
N LEU A 457 23.01 8.50 28.14
CA LEU A 457 22.29 7.40 28.78
C LEU A 457 22.42 7.40 30.32
N GLU A 458 21.56 6.64 30.99
CA GLU A 458 21.55 6.48 32.45
C GLU A 458 22.68 5.53 32.93
N TRP A 459 23.86 6.09 33.20
CA TRP A 459 25.05 5.34 33.67
C TRP A 459 25.12 5.14 35.20
N ASP A 460 24.07 5.49 35.94
CA ASP A 460 24.03 5.32 37.39
C ASP A 460 24.04 3.85 37.81
N VAL A 461 24.94 3.54 38.75
CA VAL A 461 25.14 2.18 39.25
C VAL A 461 24.47 2.05 40.63
N GLN A 462 23.74 0.95 40.83
CA GLN A 462 23.19 0.66 42.14
C GLN A 462 24.27 0.21 43.13
N GLU A 463 24.39 0.95 44.24
CA GLU A 463 25.27 0.57 45.34
C GLU A 463 24.88 -0.76 45.99
N PHE A 464 25.89 -1.61 46.22
CA PHE A 464 25.71 -2.91 46.86
C PHE A 464 25.46 -2.74 48.37
N LYS A 465 24.29 -3.18 48.87
CA LYS A 465 23.91 -3.00 50.28
C LYS A 465 23.98 -4.33 51.05
N GLN A 466 25.00 -4.49 51.88
CA GLN A 466 25.18 -5.64 52.79
C GLN A 466 24.18 -5.60 53.97
N LYS A 467 23.90 -6.76 54.58
CA LYS A 467 23.14 -6.84 55.83
C LYS A 467 23.93 -6.15 56.96
N LYS A 468 23.49 -4.96 57.36
CA LYS A 468 23.98 -4.34 58.61
C LYS A 468 23.62 -5.25 59.80
N MET A 469 24.61 -5.61 60.61
CA MET A 469 24.35 -6.14 61.94
C MET A 469 23.54 -5.09 62.72
N THR A 470 22.30 -5.42 63.07
CA THR A 470 21.58 -4.66 64.08
C THR A 470 22.27 -4.95 65.41
N VAL A 471 23.11 -4.04 65.90
CA VAL A 471 23.43 -4.02 67.33
C VAL A 471 22.10 -3.76 68.02
N SER A 472 21.51 -4.82 68.57
CA SER A 472 20.16 -4.81 69.12
C SER A 472 20.05 -3.69 70.15
N LYS A 473 19.19 -2.69 69.90
CA LYS A 473 18.80 -1.65 70.88
C LYS A 473 18.38 -2.23 72.24
N LYS A 474 18.02 -3.53 72.29
CA LYS A 474 17.79 -4.33 73.51
C LYS A 474 19.01 -4.42 74.47
N LYS A 475 20.27 -4.31 74.02
CA LYS A 475 21.45 -4.40 74.91
C LYS A 475 21.78 -3.07 75.61
N LYS A 476 21.45 -1.92 74.99
CA LYS A 476 21.53 -0.59 75.63
C LYS A 476 20.35 -0.33 76.57
N ALA A 477 19.13 -0.72 76.16
CA ALA A 477 17.92 -0.55 76.98
C ALA A 477 17.90 -1.45 78.23
N LYS A 478 18.53 -2.64 78.20
CA LYS A 478 18.61 -3.55 79.35
C LYS A 478 19.61 -3.09 80.41
N GLN A 479 20.69 -2.40 80.02
CA GLN A 479 21.65 -1.79 80.97
C GLN A 479 21.13 -0.49 81.61
N GLU A 480 20.20 0.21 80.97
CA GLU A 480 19.56 1.43 81.51
C GLU A 480 18.31 1.09 82.35
N ALA A 481 17.58 0.01 82.04
CA ALA A 481 16.39 -0.43 82.81
C ALA A 481 16.72 -1.17 84.12
N GLU A 482 17.85 -1.89 84.21
CA GLU A 482 18.29 -2.55 85.46
C GLU A 482 18.79 -1.55 86.53
N LYS A 483 19.10 -0.29 86.16
CA LYS A 483 19.44 0.79 87.12
C LYS A 483 18.23 1.54 87.68
N ALA A 484 17.04 1.39 87.09
CA ALA A 484 15.84 2.16 87.46
C ALA A 484 14.79 1.35 88.25
N ALA A 485 14.90 0.01 88.31
CA ALA A 485 13.94 -0.88 88.97
C ALA A 485 14.28 -1.24 90.44
N ALA A 486 15.14 -0.45 91.09
CA ALA A 486 15.51 -0.61 92.51
C ALA A 486 14.73 0.33 93.48
N ALA A 487 13.67 1.01 93.01
CA ALA A 487 12.84 1.88 93.86
C ALA A 487 11.35 1.62 93.63
N SER A 488 10.69 1.15 94.70
CA SER A 488 9.25 1.16 94.99
C SER A 488 8.27 0.32 94.14
N SER A 489 7.89 -0.84 94.72
CA SER A 489 6.52 -1.25 95.14
C SER A 489 5.33 -0.43 94.61
N SER A 490 4.14 -0.95 94.25
CA SER A 490 3.44 -2.21 94.53
C SER A 490 2.06 -2.16 93.84
N GLY A 491 1.52 -3.30 93.37
CA GLY A 491 0.07 -3.58 93.35
C GLY A 491 -0.65 -3.71 91.98
N ASN A 492 -0.79 -4.98 91.52
CA ASN A 492 -1.94 -5.72 90.94
C ASN A 492 -2.96 -5.07 89.95
N LEU A 493 -3.55 -5.75 88.94
CA LEU A 493 -3.48 -7.09 88.29
C LEU A 493 -4.48 -7.06 87.09
N GLU A 494 -4.16 -7.58 85.89
CA GLU A 494 -4.77 -8.72 85.13
C GLU A 494 -4.74 -8.34 83.62
N LYS A 495 -4.62 -9.17 82.57
CA LYS A 495 -4.34 -10.60 82.28
C LYS A 495 -4.11 -10.68 80.73
N ASP A 496 -3.17 -11.48 80.22
CA ASP A 496 -3.45 -12.69 79.40
C ASP A 496 -2.18 -13.32 78.77
N TRP A 497 -2.22 -14.66 78.73
CA TRP A 497 -1.28 -15.73 78.35
C TRP A 497 -0.98 -15.78 76.82
N ASP A 498 -0.14 -16.59 76.18
CA ASP A 498 0.93 -17.58 76.43
C ASP A 498 1.45 -17.93 75.00
N GLU A 499 2.76 -18.11 74.77
CA GLU A 499 3.27 -18.95 73.66
C GLU A 499 4.59 -19.65 74.09
N ASP A 500 4.41 -20.92 74.50
CA ASP A 500 5.18 -22.17 74.36
C ASP A 500 6.75 -22.18 74.41
N PRO A 501 7.36 -22.95 75.33
CA PRO A 501 8.81 -23.21 75.35
C PRO A 501 9.20 -24.40 74.46
N GLY A 502 10.20 -24.20 73.58
CA GLY A 502 10.79 -25.26 72.76
C GLY A 502 11.45 -26.40 73.56
N PRO A 503 11.73 -27.55 72.92
CA PRO A 503 12.09 -28.80 73.60
C PRO A 503 13.50 -28.76 74.25
N PRO A 504 13.75 -29.62 75.27
CA PRO A 504 14.93 -29.53 76.13
C PRO A 504 16.20 -30.08 75.47
N GLU A 505 17.34 -29.46 75.79
CA GLU A 505 18.69 -29.87 75.43
C GLU A 505 19.11 -31.14 76.18
N GLU A 506 19.49 -32.20 75.45
CA GLU A 506 20.31 -33.29 75.97
C GLU A 506 21.71 -33.28 75.35
N GLU A 507 22.67 -33.07 76.26
CA GLU A 507 24.02 -33.62 76.39
C GLU A 507 25.14 -33.39 75.35
N GLN A 508 26.30 -33.13 75.95
CA GLN A 508 27.59 -32.78 75.40
C GLN A 508 28.27 -33.95 74.69
N GLY A 509 28.86 -33.71 73.51
CA GLY A 509 29.75 -34.67 72.87
C GLY A 509 30.43 -34.12 71.62
N MET A 510 31.74 -33.90 71.73
CA MET A 510 32.70 -33.54 70.67
C MET A 510 32.47 -32.21 69.90
N LYS A 511 33.50 -31.36 69.91
CA LYS A 511 33.60 -30.20 69.01
C LYS A 511 33.75 -30.70 67.58
N ASP A 512 32.61 -30.90 66.94
CA ASP A 512 32.51 -31.24 65.53
C ASP A 512 33.09 -30.07 64.70
N PRO A 513 34.16 -30.26 63.89
CA PRO A 513 34.69 -29.21 63.02
C PRO A 513 33.64 -28.66 62.05
N SER A 514 32.58 -29.44 61.79
CA SER A 514 31.38 -29.01 61.06
C SER A 514 30.62 -27.90 61.79
N ARG A 515 30.54 -27.95 63.13
CA ARG A 515 29.91 -26.90 63.95
C ARG A 515 30.75 -25.64 63.98
N GLU A 516 32.07 -25.74 64.07
CA GLU A 516 32.97 -24.58 63.99
C GLU A 516 32.93 -23.94 62.60
N LEU A 517 32.85 -24.73 61.52
CA LEU A 517 32.65 -24.24 60.16
C LEU A 517 31.28 -23.57 60.00
N VAL A 518 30.23 -24.11 60.61
CA VAL A 518 28.89 -23.53 60.62
C VAL A 518 28.83 -22.25 61.46
N GLU A 519 29.54 -22.17 62.58
CA GLU A 519 29.68 -20.94 63.36
C GLU A 519 30.48 -19.87 62.62
N TRP A 520 31.55 -20.26 61.92
CA TRP A 520 32.30 -19.39 61.02
C TRP A 520 31.42 -18.89 59.85
N LEU A 521 30.64 -19.78 59.22
CA LEU A 521 29.66 -19.42 58.18
C LEU A 521 28.54 -18.51 58.72
N LYS A 522 28.06 -18.76 59.95
CA LYS A 522 27.11 -17.89 60.65
C LYS A 522 27.73 -16.51 60.92
N GLY A 523 29.04 -16.42 61.17
CA GLY A 523 29.78 -15.17 61.24
C GLY A 523 29.80 -14.39 59.92
N THR A 524 29.88 -15.10 58.78
CA THR A 524 29.83 -14.50 57.42
C THR A 524 28.42 -14.09 56.96
N VAL A 525 27.37 -14.32 57.75
CA VAL A 525 25.99 -13.87 57.42
C VAL A 525 25.90 -12.34 57.29
N SER A 526 26.77 -11.60 57.98
CA SER A 526 26.90 -10.14 57.85
C SER A 526 27.42 -9.70 56.47
N CYS A 527 28.16 -10.58 55.78
CA CYS A 527 28.65 -10.35 54.43
C CYS A 527 27.59 -10.65 53.35
N LEU A 528 26.43 -11.21 53.72
CA LEU A 528 25.36 -11.49 52.76
C LEU A 528 24.62 -10.21 52.34
N PRO A 529 24.14 -10.12 51.08
CA PRO A 529 23.31 -9.02 50.60
C PRO A 529 22.04 -8.86 51.45
N LYS A 530 21.62 -7.61 51.71
CA LYS A 530 20.37 -7.31 52.43
C LYS A 530 19.11 -7.78 51.69
N ARG A 531 19.16 -7.74 50.35
CA ARG A 531 18.17 -8.26 49.39
C ARG A 531 18.93 -8.74 48.16
N ARG A 532 18.44 -9.74 47.42
CA ARG A 532 18.97 -10.07 46.09
C ARG A 532 18.79 -8.85 45.18
N GLN A 533 19.86 -8.10 44.94
CA GLN A 533 19.87 -6.92 44.06
C GLN A 533 20.01 -7.41 42.61
N HIS A 534 19.20 -6.87 41.70
CA HIS A 534 19.22 -7.24 40.29
C HIS A 534 20.41 -6.58 39.59
N MET A 535 21.34 -7.39 39.09
CA MET A 535 22.54 -6.96 38.35
C MET A 535 23.26 -5.75 39.00
N PRO A 536 23.77 -5.88 40.25
CA PRO A 536 24.55 -4.83 40.88
C PRO A 536 25.80 -4.52 40.03
N ALA A 537 26.35 -3.31 40.15
CA ALA A 537 27.48 -2.83 39.33
C ALA A 537 27.20 -2.54 37.84
N HIS A 538 25.95 -2.67 37.37
CA HIS A 538 25.58 -2.36 35.98
C HIS A 538 24.75 -1.07 35.86
N PRO A 539 24.87 -0.32 34.74
CA PRO A 539 24.10 0.90 34.47
C PRO A 539 22.58 0.71 34.54
N GLY A 540 21.84 1.77 34.89
CA GLY A 540 20.37 1.77 34.91
C GLY A 540 19.75 1.36 33.57
N TRP A 541 20.28 1.85 32.46
CA TRP A 541 19.78 1.51 31.11
C TRP A 541 19.98 0.02 30.78
N TYR A 542 21.10 -0.59 31.16
CA TYR A 542 21.42 -2.00 30.86
C TYR A 542 20.60 -2.96 31.72
N ARG A 543 20.38 -2.62 33.01
CA ARG A 543 19.51 -3.39 33.90
C ARG A 543 18.08 -3.51 33.36
N LYS A 544 17.57 -2.46 32.69
CA LYS A 544 16.25 -2.48 32.02
C LYS A 544 16.19 -3.49 30.85
N LEU A 545 17.34 -3.91 30.30
CA LEU A 545 17.43 -4.89 29.21
C LEU A 545 17.55 -6.34 29.69
N CYS A 546 17.74 -6.56 31.00
CA CYS A 546 17.91 -7.90 31.58
C CYS A 546 16.61 -8.38 32.22
N VAL A 547 16.32 -9.69 32.13
CA VAL A 547 15.18 -10.30 32.86
C VAL A 547 15.35 -10.12 34.36
N ARG A 548 14.26 -9.81 35.08
CA ARG A 548 14.30 -9.61 36.53
C ARG A 548 14.53 -10.93 37.25
N MET A 549 15.45 -10.94 38.21
CA MET A 549 15.80 -12.12 39.03
C MET A 549 14.67 -12.64 39.95
N SER A 550 13.47 -12.04 39.91
CA SER A 550 12.30 -12.45 40.72
C SER A 550 11.34 -13.37 39.98
N GLU A 551 11.49 -13.54 38.67
CA GLU A 551 10.69 -14.45 37.83
C GLU A 551 11.51 -15.74 37.67
N GLU A 552 11.32 -16.71 38.57
CA GLU A 552 12.28 -17.80 38.83
C GLU A 552 12.39 -18.87 37.72
N GLU A 553 11.48 -18.93 36.74
CA GLU A 553 11.46 -20.01 35.73
C GLU A 553 12.26 -19.71 34.44
N ASP A 554 12.49 -18.43 34.08
CA ASP A 554 13.11 -18.04 32.78
C ASP A 554 14.29 -17.06 32.90
N TRP A 555 14.88 -16.90 34.10
CA TRP A 555 15.97 -15.94 34.29
C TRP A 555 17.26 -16.38 33.57
N SER A 556 17.78 -15.50 32.70
CA SER A 556 19.05 -15.68 32.00
C SER A 556 19.94 -14.43 32.14
N PRO A 557 21.26 -14.60 32.28
CA PRO A 557 22.19 -13.48 32.38
C PRO A 557 22.34 -12.75 31.02
N GLY A 558 22.43 -11.42 31.06
CA GLY A 558 22.66 -10.55 29.90
C GLY A 558 21.40 -9.80 29.41
N ALA A 559 21.59 -8.95 28.41
CA ALA A 559 20.57 -8.06 27.84
C ALA A 559 19.51 -8.78 26.97
N THR A 560 18.86 -9.82 27.50
CA THR A 560 17.94 -10.71 26.76
C THR A 560 16.63 -10.07 26.31
N LEU A 561 16.26 -8.90 26.83
CA LEU A 561 15.05 -8.16 26.45
C LEU A 561 15.30 -7.16 25.30
N ILE A 562 16.53 -7.05 24.79
CA ILE A 562 16.85 -6.09 23.72
C ILE A 562 16.07 -6.39 22.44
N SER A 563 15.50 -5.35 21.83
CA SER A 563 14.80 -5.45 20.55
C SER A 563 14.95 -4.16 19.74
N LEU A 564 14.75 -4.25 18.41
CA LEU A 564 14.79 -3.08 17.50
C LEU A 564 13.75 -2.00 17.82
N GLN A 565 12.73 -2.30 18.63
CA GLN A 565 11.71 -1.32 19.04
C GLN A 565 12.20 -0.39 20.15
N MET A 566 13.28 -0.76 20.85
CA MET A 566 13.80 0.02 21.96
C MET A 566 14.57 1.24 21.47
N ARG A 567 14.40 2.39 22.15
CA ARG A 567 15.09 3.64 21.79
C ARG A 567 16.61 3.58 21.98
N VAL A 568 17.09 2.67 22.83
CA VAL A 568 18.53 2.48 23.07
C VAL A 568 19.21 1.75 21.92
N THR A 569 18.48 0.94 21.15
CA THR A 569 19.06 0.08 20.11
C THR A 569 19.72 0.83 18.96
N PRO A 570 19.13 1.89 18.37
CA PRO A 570 19.82 2.72 17.38
C PRO A 570 21.13 3.34 17.88
N LYS A 571 21.19 3.69 19.17
CA LYS A 571 22.40 4.26 19.82
C LYS A 571 23.48 3.19 20.03
N LEU A 572 23.11 2.00 20.52
CA LEU A 572 24.03 0.87 20.68
C LEU A 572 24.61 0.40 19.35
N MET A 573 23.83 0.48 18.28
CA MET A 573 24.30 0.18 16.92
C MET A 573 25.16 1.30 16.31
N GLY A 574 25.28 2.45 16.99
CA GLY A 574 26.03 3.60 16.50
C GLY A 574 25.52 4.12 15.16
N LEU A 575 24.20 4.15 14.94
CA LEU A 575 23.67 4.49 13.61
C LEU A 575 24.03 5.93 13.22
N THR A 576 24.40 6.09 11.95
CA THR A 576 24.73 7.38 11.31
C THR A 576 23.78 7.69 10.17
N TRP A 577 23.48 8.97 10.01
CA TRP A 577 22.81 9.54 8.85
C TRP A 577 23.79 10.42 8.08
N ASP A 578 24.22 9.98 6.89
CA ASP A 578 25.18 10.69 6.04
C ASP A 578 26.50 11.03 6.78
N GLY A 579 26.93 10.13 7.68
CA GLY A 579 28.12 10.30 8.53
C GLY A 579 27.87 11.00 9.87
N PHE A 580 26.67 11.50 10.13
CA PHE A 580 26.32 12.16 11.40
C PHE A 580 25.61 11.21 12.38
N PRO A 581 25.92 11.22 13.68
CA PRO A 581 25.33 10.31 14.65
C PRO A 581 23.83 10.62 14.88
N LEU A 582 23.02 9.57 14.93
CA LEU A 582 21.60 9.68 15.28
C LEU A 582 21.38 10.00 16.77
N HIS A 583 20.44 10.89 17.03
CA HIS A 583 20.03 11.29 18.38
C HIS A 583 18.51 11.41 18.49
N TYR A 584 17.95 11.11 19.66
CA TYR A 584 16.52 11.14 19.92
C TYR A 584 16.18 12.27 20.88
N THR A 585 15.19 13.09 20.53
CA THR A 585 14.63 14.13 21.40
C THR A 585 13.15 13.87 21.67
N GLU A 586 12.65 14.25 22.85
CA GLU A 586 11.24 14.02 23.19
C GLU A 586 10.26 14.84 22.35
N LYS A 587 10.64 16.07 21.98
CA LYS A 587 9.80 16.98 21.19
C LYS A 587 9.77 16.61 19.71
N HIS A 588 10.95 16.40 19.11
CA HIS A 588 11.10 16.26 17.65
C HIS A 588 11.36 14.82 17.19
N GLY A 589 11.51 13.86 18.11
CA GLY A 589 11.78 12.46 17.80
C GLY A 589 13.23 12.24 17.32
N TRP A 590 13.41 11.29 16.40
CA TRP A 590 14.72 10.94 15.84
C TRP A 590 15.25 11.99 14.86
N GLY A 591 16.51 12.36 15.03
CA GLY A 591 17.29 13.24 14.16
C GLY A 591 18.77 12.88 14.20
N TYR A 592 19.63 13.76 13.69
CA TYR A 592 21.09 13.62 13.69
C TYR A 592 21.77 14.92 14.14
N LEU A 593 22.99 14.77 14.67
CA LEU A 593 23.79 15.87 15.21
C LEU A 593 24.86 16.31 14.23
N VAL A 594 24.84 17.59 13.87
CA VAL A 594 25.79 18.19 12.93
C VAL A 594 26.73 19.14 13.71
N PRO A 595 28.05 18.88 13.76
CA PRO A 595 28.99 19.65 14.57
C PRO A 595 29.29 21.01 13.91
N GLY A 596 29.40 22.09 14.69
CA GLY A 596 29.73 23.43 14.17
C GLY A 596 28.93 24.59 14.78
N ARG A 597 28.13 24.32 15.83
CA ARG A 597 27.33 25.32 16.53
C ARG A 597 28.19 26.10 17.53
N LYS A 598 28.46 27.38 17.26
CA LYS A 598 29.38 28.21 18.06
C LYS A 598 28.68 29.12 19.08
N ASP A 599 27.39 29.39 18.91
CA ASP A 599 26.57 30.22 19.81
C ASP A 599 26.38 29.59 21.20
N ASN A 600 26.42 28.26 21.28
CA ASN A 600 26.11 27.51 22.51
C ASN A 600 27.33 26.85 23.17
N LEU A 601 28.54 27.31 22.84
CA LEU A 601 29.76 26.89 23.51
C LEU A 601 30.02 27.84 24.69
N GLU A 602 29.35 27.63 25.83
CA GLU A 602 29.71 28.34 27.06
C GLU A 602 30.97 27.73 27.70
N THR A 603 31.95 28.58 27.99
CA THR A 603 33.13 28.27 28.81
C THR A 603 32.81 28.56 30.28
N THR A 604 32.07 27.69 30.97
CA THR A 604 31.86 27.83 32.41
C THR A 604 31.75 26.45 33.09
N GLU A 605 32.52 26.30 34.17
CA GLU A 605 32.79 25.06 34.92
C GLU A 605 31.61 24.60 35.83
N ASP A 606 30.39 25.10 35.63
CA ASP A 606 29.27 24.92 36.58
C ASP A 606 28.00 24.25 35.99
N THR A 607 28.16 23.30 35.07
CA THR A 607 27.05 22.38 34.70
C THR A 607 27.32 20.97 35.22
N GLU A 608 26.56 20.55 36.24
CA GLU A 608 26.53 19.17 36.73
C GLU A 608 25.88 18.25 35.68
N GLY A 609 26.62 17.89 34.63
CA GLY A 609 26.17 16.94 33.61
C GLY A 609 27.25 16.62 32.56
N PRO A 610 27.22 15.43 31.93
CA PRO A 610 28.15 15.10 30.86
C PRO A 610 27.92 16.02 29.64
N ILE A 611 28.97 16.72 29.22
CA ILE A 611 28.97 17.61 28.04
C ILE A 611 29.06 16.75 26.78
N CYS A 612 28.23 17.07 25.77
CA CYS A 612 28.24 16.38 24.47
C CYS A 612 29.65 16.38 23.82
N PRO A 613 30.18 15.23 23.38
CA PRO A 613 31.52 15.13 22.78
C PRO A 613 31.54 15.61 21.31
N TYR A 614 31.27 16.90 21.06
CA TYR A 614 31.16 17.45 19.71
C TYR A 614 32.43 17.26 18.86
N ARG A 615 33.62 17.18 19.49
CA ARG A 615 34.89 16.89 18.79
C ARG A 615 34.96 15.45 18.26
N ALA A 616 34.40 14.49 19.00
CA ALA A 616 34.32 13.11 18.53
C ALA A 616 33.35 13.00 17.34
N ILE A 617 32.25 13.75 17.38
CA ILE A 617 31.30 13.86 16.24
C ILE A 617 31.99 14.46 15.01
N GLU A 618 32.79 15.51 15.19
CA GLU A 618 33.56 16.13 14.11
C GLU A 618 34.57 15.16 13.48
N ASN A 619 35.25 14.35 14.29
CA ASN A 619 36.20 13.34 13.82
C ASN A 619 35.50 12.23 13.01
N ILE A 620 34.36 11.71 13.47
CA ILE A 620 33.58 10.71 12.72
C ILE A 620 33.18 11.25 11.35
N TYR A 621 32.73 12.51 11.30
CA TYR A 621 32.36 13.12 10.03
C TYR A 621 33.57 13.29 9.08
N LYS A 622 34.75 13.63 9.62
CA LYS A 622 36.00 13.70 8.84
C LYS A 622 36.39 12.34 8.27
N GLU A 623 36.36 11.29 9.10
CA GLU A 623 36.61 9.90 8.66
C GLU A 623 35.64 9.49 7.55
N TYR A 624 34.35 9.76 7.71
CA TYR A 624 33.34 9.51 6.67
C TYR A 624 33.64 10.25 5.35
N CYS A 625 34.09 11.50 5.42
CA CYS A 625 34.48 12.27 4.23
C CYS A 625 35.71 11.68 3.54
N GLU A 626 36.71 11.23 4.32
CA GLU A 626 37.93 10.61 3.81
C GLU A 626 37.67 9.24 3.16
N GLU A 627 36.75 8.45 3.72
CA GLU A 627 36.33 7.16 3.15
C GLU A 627 35.57 7.35 1.84
N LYS A 628 34.57 8.25 1.80
CA LYS A 628 33.83 8.55 0.55
C LYS A 628 34.66 9.27 -0.50
N GLY A 629 35.70 10.01 -0.09
CA GLY A 629 36.67 10.61 -1.02
C GLY A 629 37.53 9.59 -1.77
N LYS A 630 37.72 8.37 -1.22
CA LYS A 630 38.48 7.27 -1.84
C LYS A 630 37.64 6.38 -2.77
N GLU A 631 36.31 6.41 -2.65
CA GLU A 631 35.37 5.60 -3.44
C GLU A 631 34.79 6.33 -4.67
N GLN A 632 35.32 7.49 -5.07
CA GLN A 632 34.88 8.10 -6.33
C GLN A 632 35.21 7.20 -7.52
N PRO A 633 34.22 6.78 -8.35
CA PRO A 633 34.53 6.34 -9.69
C PRO A 633 35.18 7.50 -10.45
N GLN A 634 36.25 7.20 -11.21
CA GLN A 634 36.89 8.14 -12.15
C GLN A 634 35.84 8.76 -13.09
N CYS A 635 35.34 9.95 -12.74
CA CYS A 635 34.89 10.99 -13.66
C CYS A 635 34.40 12.16 -12.82
N LEU A 636 35.28 13.13 -12.55
CA LEU A 636 35.01 14.57 -12.39
C LEU A 636 36.24 15.23 -11.76
N ASP A 637 37.35 15.23 -12.49
CA ASP A 637 38.43 16.21 -12.31
C ASP A 637 39.07 16.48 -13.66
N SER A 638 38.32 17.23 -14.47
CA SER A 638 38.93 18.10 -15.46
C SER A 638 38.15 19.41 -15.39
N LEU A 639 38.77 20.39 -14.73
CA LEU A 639 38.46 21.82 -14.89
C LEU A 639 38.07 22.08 -16.36
N PRO A 640 36.88 22.62 -16.67
CA PRO A 640 36.66 23.18 -17.99
C PRO A 640 37.49 24.46 -18.04
N THR A 641 38.59 24.40 -18.79
CA THR A 641 39.21 25.59 -19.35
C THR A 641 38.18 26.26 -20.27
N ASP A 642 38.15 27.59 -20.24
CA ASP A 642 37.46 28.47 -21.19
C ASP A 642 37.75 28.06 -22.65
N ASP A 643 36.96 27.16 -23.23
CA ASP A 643 36.65 27.13 -24.67
C ASP A 643 35.61 26.04 -24.98
N LEU A 644 34.32 26.38 -24.93
CA LEU A 644 33.28 25.87 -25.85
C LEU A 644 31.94 26.54 -25.54
N MET A 645 31.86 27.83 -25.86
CA MET A 645 30.61 28.53 -26.10
C MET A 645 30.07 28.10 -27.47
N LEU A 646 29.07 27.23 -27.50
CA LEU A 646 28.09 27.21 -28.58
C LEU A 646 26.68 27.30 -27.98
N THR A 647 26.00 28.32 -28.47
CA THR A 647 24.80 28.97 -27.98
C THR A 647 23.53 28.13 -28.08
N ASP A 648 22.73 28.14 -27.02
CA ASP A 648 21.28 28.41 -27.12
C ASP A 648 20.74 28.93 -25.76
N SER A 649 21.28 30.09 -25.37
CA SER A 649 20.88 30.85 -24.17
C SER A 649 19.50 31.52 -24.30
N SER A 650 18.85 31.42 -25.47
CA SER A 650 17.58 32.08 -25.75
C SER A 650 16.39 31.42 -25.05
N VAL A 651 16.38 30.08 -24.92
CA VAL A 651 15.27 29.32 -24.32
C VAL A 651 15.20 29.50 -22.80
N TRP A 652 16.36 29.55 -22.15
CA TRP A 652 16.46 29.61 -20.68
C TRP A 652 16.17 31.01 -20.13
N GLN A 653 16.50 32.07 -20.86
CA GLN A 653 16.09 33.44 -20.50
C GLN A 653 14.58 33.65 -20.66
N THR A 654 13.94 33.13 -21.72
CA THR A 654 12.49 33.22 -21.87
C THR A 654 11.72 32.49 -20.77
N VAL A 655 12.21 31.35 -20.28
CA VAL A 655 11.55 30.56 -19.22
C VAL A 655 11.76 31.20 -17.83
N GLU A 656 12.88 31.90 -17.62
CA GLU A 656 13.19 32.61 -16.39
C GLU A 656 12.47 33.96 -16.29
N GLU A 657 12.26 34.67 -17.41
CA GLU A 657 11.39 35.85 -17.49
C GLU A 657 9.91 35.50 -17.28
N LEU A 658 9.44 34.37 -17.82
CA LEU A 658 8.07 33.87 -17.57
C LEU A 658 7.87 33.40 -16.11
N SER A 659 8.92 32.89 -15.46
CA SER A 659 8.86 32.40 -14.07
C SER A 659 8.84 33.51 -13.00
N ARG A 660 9.26 34.73 -13.33
CA ARG A 660 9.18 35.89 -12.41
C ARG A 660 7.77 36.48 -12.32
N LEU A 661 6.87 36.12 -13.22
CA LEU A 661 5.54 36.72 -13.35
C LEU A 661 4.45 36.03 -12.50
N GLU A 662 4.70 34.83 -11.95
CA GLU A 662 3.71 34.07 -11.16
C GLU A 662 3.71 34.34 -9.63
N VAL A 663 4.59 35.21 -9.12
CA VAL A 663 4.60 35.54 -7.67
C VAL A 663 3.84 36.83 -7.41
N VAL A 664 2.51 36.77 -7.42
CA VAL A 664 1.68 37.74 -6.70
C VAL A 664 0.55 37.01 -5.95
N SER A 665 0.74 36.89 -4.64
CA SER A 665 -0.28 36.47 -3.68
C SER A 665 -1.42 37.49 -3.58
N GLU A 666 -2.65 37.01 -3.38
CA GLU A 666 -3.92 37.77 -3.39
C GLU A 666 -4.14 38.79 -2.23
N ASP A 667 -3.12 39.22 -1.48
CA ASP A 667 -3.33 39.95 -0.20
C ASP A 667 -2.92 41.44 -0.17
N GLU A 668 -2.62 42.11 -1.29
CA GLU A 668 -2.23 43.54 -1.28
C GLU A 668 -3.25 44.50 -1.91
N ILE A 669 -4.49 44.59 -1.43
CA ILE A 669 -5.33 45.80 -1.65
C ILE A 669 -6.26 46.05 -0.46
N LEU A 670 -5.79 46.75 0.58
CA LEU A 670 -6.60 47.56 1.52
C LEU A 670 -5.70 48.63 2.19
N PRO A 671 -6.18 49.87 2.42
CA PRO A 671 -5.37 50.95 2.96
C PRO A 671 -5.08 50.74 4.45
N ARG A 672 -3.79 50.86 4.82
CA ARG A 672 -3.25 50.68 6.18
C ARG A 672 -3.84 51.67 7.18
N THR A 673 -4.63 51.17 8.12
CA THR A 673 -4.76 51.73 9.48
C THR A 673 -4.89 50.59 10.49
N VAL A 674 -3.77 50.02 10.95
CA VAL A 674 -3.76 49.12 12.12
C VAL A 674 -2.52 49.31 12.99
N ARG A 675 -2.79 49.54 14.27
CA ARG A 675 -1.89 49.49 15.44
C ARG A 675 -0.97 48.27 15.42
N ALA A 676 0.31 48.52 15.67
CA ALA A 676 1.32 47.50 15.93
C ALA A 676 0.93 46.60 17.12
N LYS A 677 0.72 45.31 16.85
CA LYS A 677 0.94 44.24 17.84
C LYS A 677 2.26 43.58 17.49
N LYS A 678 3.21 43.64 18.42
CA LYS A 678 4.51 42.95 18.35
C LYS A 678 4.27 41.44 18.26
N THR A 679 4.53 40.87 17.10
CA THR A 679 4.83 39.44 16.95
C THR A 679 6.33 39.38 16.72
N GLN A 680 7.05 38.71 17.62
CA GLN A 680 8.50 38.56 17.57
C GLN A 680 8.90 37.92 16.25
N SER A 681 9.62 38.68 15.43
CA SER A 681 10.43 38.16 14.34
C SER A 681 11.48 37.23 14.92
N ILE A 682 11.57 36.01 14.40
CA ILE A 682 12.71 35.13 14.64
C ILE A 682 13.86 35.69 13.81
N ASP A 683 14.93 36.06 14.51
CA ASP A 683 16.12 36.70 13.93
C ASP A 683 16.81 35.80 12.90
N SER A 684 17.08 36.39 11.73
CA SER A 684 17.74 35.81 10.56
C SER A 684 19.27 35.72 10.72
N ALA A 685 19.77 35.20 11.85
CA ALA A 685 21.20 35.17 12.16
C ALA A 685 21.80 33.77 12.43
N ASN A 686 21.00 32.70 12.45
CA ASN A 686 21.44 31.36 12.86
C ASN A 686 21.13 30.27 11.80
N GLU A 687 21.66 30.41 10.58
CA GLU A 687 21.61 29.35 9.58
C GLU A 687 22.92 28.53 9.57
N CYS A 688 22.81 27.19 9.62
CA CYS A 688 23.92 26.28 9.42
C CYS A 688 24.28 26.25 7.92
N SER A 689 25.21 27.10 7.49
CA SER A 689 25.52 27.33 6.07
C SER A 689 26.14 26.14 5.32
N TYR A 690 26.68 25.15 6.03
CA TYR A 690 27.40 24.02 5.43
C TYR A 690 26.57 22.73 5.36
N HIS A 691 25.37 22.68 5.96
CA HIS A 691 24.52 21.49 5.96
C HIS A 691 23.05 21.81 5.65
N HIS A 692 22.49 21.11 4.66
CA HIS A 692 21.11 21.27 4.23
C HIS A 692 20.28 20.05 4.66
N GLY A 693 19.20 20.27 5.41
CA GLY A 693 18.33 19.22 5.93
C GLY A 693 17.06 19.76 6.58
N ASN A 694 16.26 18.88 7.19
CA ASN A 694 15.04 19.27 7.93
C ASN A 694 15.42 19.83 9.32
N GLY A 695 15.65 21.15 9.38
CA GLY A 695 16.22 21.87 10.52
C GLY A 695 17.06 23.05 10.02
N PRO A 696 17.85 23.72 10.87
CA PRO A 696 18.16 23.39 12.26
C PRO A 696 17.04 23.76 13.25
N TYR A 697 16.79 22.89 14.23
CA TYR A 697 15.83 23.17 15.31
C TYR A 697 16.55 23.78 16.52
N ASN A 698 16.50 25.11 16.61
CA ASN A 698 17.26 25.88 17.60
C ASN A 698 16.85 25.63 19.06
N ASP A 699 15.65 25.09 19.30
CA ASP A 699 15.15 24.73 20.64
C ASP A 699 15.86 23.49 21.22
N VAL A 700 16.57 22.72 20.40
CA VAL A 700 17.48 21.66 20.85
C VAL A 700 18.88 22.25 21.04
N ASN A 701 19.20 22.60 22.28
CA ASN A 701 20.47 23.22 22.66
C ASN A 701 21.50 22.16 23.12
N ILE A 702 22.11 21.47 22.17
CA ILE A 702 23.25 20.57 22.44
C ILE A 702 24.55 21.35 22.19
N PRO A 703 25.49 21.43 23.16
CA PRO A 703 26.73 22.17 22.99
C PRO A 703 27.51 21.72 21.75
N GLY A 704 27.94 22.67 20.92
CA GLY A 704 28.76 22.42 19.73
C GLY A 704 28.03 21.81 18.51
N CYS A 705 26.76 21.39 18.63
CA CYS A 705 26.04 20.69 17.57
C CYS A 705 24.69 21.34 17.20
N TRP A 706 24.33 21.26 15.92
CA TRP A 706 22.99 21.53 15.39
C TRP A 706 22.19 20.23 15.32
N PHE A 707 20.89 20.29 15.60
CA PHE A 707 19.98 19.16 15.47
C PHE A 707 19.11 19.28 14.21
N PHE A 708 19.11 18.22 13.40
CA PHE A 708 18.25 18.07 12.22
C PHE A 708 17.38 16.83 12.37
N LYS A 709 16.09 16.97 12.09
CA LYS A 709 15.10 15.89 12.23
C LYS A 709 15.14 14.95 11.02
N LEU A 710 14.94 13.65 11.24
CA LEU A 710 14.82 12.71 10.13
C LEU A 710 13.56 13.00 9.29
N PRO A 711 13.63 12.86 7.95
CA PRO A 711 12.49 13.08 7.08
C PRO A 711 11.42 12.00 7.32
N HIS A 712 10.16 12.41 7.40
CA HIS A 712 9.02 11.50 7.59
C HIS A 712 8.17 11.42 6.31
N LYS A 713 7.69 10.21 5.97
CA LYS A 713 6.90 9.98 4.73
C LYS A 713 5.65 10.85 4.62
N ASP A 714 5.01 11.12 5.75
CA ASP A 714 3.76 11.88 5.86
C ASP A 714 4.01 13.39 6.07
N GLY A 715 5.25 13.85 5.95
CA GLY A 715 5.65 15.25 6.09
C GLY A 715 6.51 15.52 7.34
N ASN A 716 7.36 16.55 7.24
CA ASN A 716 8.42 16.88 8.21
C ASN A 716 7.91 17.26 9.61
N GLU A 717 6.64 17.66 9.74
CA GLU A 717 6.00 17.91 11.04
C GLU A 717 5.87 16.64 11.90
N ASN A 718 5.73 15.47 11.25
CA ASN A 718 5.54 14.20 11.96
C ASN A 718 6.87 13.62 12.46
N ASN A 719 6.85 13.02 13.64
CA ASN A 719 8.05 12.43 14.25
C ASN A 719 8.29 11.02 13.71
N VAL A 720 9.55 10.71 13.40
CA VAL A 720 9.96 9.34 13.06
C VAL A 720 9.93 8.50 14.33
N GLY A 721 9.14 7.41 14.32
CA GLY A 721 9.05 6.49 15.45
C GLY A 721 10.27 5.59 15.60
N SER A 722 10.71 4.95 14.51
CA SER A 722 11.88 4.06 14.51
C SER A 722 12.68 4.20 13.20
N PRO A 723 14.03 4.29 13.28
CA PRO A 723 14.89 4.32 12.10
C PRO A 723 14.98 2.96 11.39
N PHE A 724 14.48 1.88 11.99
CA PHE A 724 14.42 0.54 11.37
C PHE A 724 13.12 0.27 10.60
N SER A 725 12.29 1.30 10.41
CA SER A 725 11.02 1.17 9.73
C SER A 725 11.21 0.84 8.24
N LYS A 726 10.16 0.34 7.59
CA LYS A 726 10.18 -0.01 6.15
C LYS A 726 10.58 1.19 5.28
N ASP A 727 10.25 2.41 5.72
CA ASP A 727 10.44 3.64 4.95
C ASP A 727 11.93 4.02 4.81
N PHE A 728 12.79 3.53 5.71
CA PHE A 728 14.24 3.78 5.67
C PHE A 728 15.05 2.65 5.02
N LEU A 729 14.42 1.57 4.55
CA LEU A 729 15.14 0.46 3.90
C LEU A 729 15.91 0.91 2.66
N SER A 730 15.35 1.83 1.87
CA SER A 730 16.07 2.41 0.72
C SER A 730 17.26 3.25 1.14
N LYS A 731 17.16 3.94 2.28
CA LYS A 731 18.24 4.73 2.88
C LYS A 731 19.36 3.86 3.46
N MET A 732 19.03 2.63 3.84
CA MET A 732 20.02 1.61 4.20
C MET A 732 20.69 1.04 2.95
N GLU A 733 19.97 0.88 1.84
CA GLU A 733 20.49 0.39 0.56
C GLU A 733 21.39 1.42 -0.15
N ASP A 734 21.06 2.72 -0.11
CA ASP A 734 21.85 3.80 -0.71
C ASP A 734 23.03 4.27 0.17
N GLY A 735 23.13 3.72 1.38
CA GLY A 735 24.18 4.04 2.33
C GLY A 735 24.03 5.39 3.02
N THR A 736 22.86 6.03 2.99
CA THR A 736 22.56 7.22 3.80
C THR A 736 22.44 6.86 5.29
N LEU A 737 21.78 5.75 5.60
CA LEU A 737 21.61 5.24 6.96
C LEU A 737 22.50 4.00 7.15
N GLN A 738 23.55 4.12 7.95
CA GLN A 738 24.52 3.04 8.18
C GLN A 738 24.81 2.85 9.66
N ALA A 739 25.47 1.75 10.01
CA ALA A 739 26.08 1.60 11.32
C ALA A 739 27.45 2.29 11.29
N GLY A 740 27.68 3.28 12.16
CA GLY A 740 28.89 4.10 12.19
C GLY A 740 30.16 3.33 12.59
N ARG A 741 30.03 2.10 13.10
CA ARG A 741 31.15 1.20 13.38
C ARG A 741 31.20 0.13 12.28
N GLY A 742 31.91 0.40 11.20
CA GLY A 742 32.07 -0.50 10.06
C GLY A 742 32.58 -1.90 10.46
N GLY A 743 32.07 -2.96 9.82
CA GLY A 743 32.53 -4.34 10.05
C GLY A 743 32.11 -4.99 11.38
N THR A 744 31.17 -4.40 12.13
CA THR A 744 30.75 -4.89 13.46
C THR A 744 29.41 -5.65 13.45
N ASN A 745 29.05 -6.25 14.60
CA ASN A 745 27.74 -6.83 14.89
C ASN A 745 26.55 -5.89 14.55
N ALA A 746 26.76 -4.56 14.57
CA ALA A 746 25.75 -3.58 14.24
C ALA A 746 25.41 -3.55 12.74
N ALA A 747 26.43 -3.59 11.86
CA ALA A 747 26.22 -3.66 10.41
C ALA A 747 25.47 -4.96 10.05
N ARG A 748 25.87 -6.09 10.63
CA ARG A 748 25.19 -7.37 10.45
C ARG A 748 23.75 -7.35 10.93
N ALA A 749 23.47 -6.80 12.12
CA ALA A 749 22.10 -6.67 12.63
C ALA A 749 21.22 -5.78 11.73
N LEU A 750 21.81 -4.75 11.12
CA LEU A 750 21.13 -3.86 10.18
C LEU A 750 20.79 -4.59 8.85
N GLU A 751 21.73 -5.38 8.32
CA GLU A 751 21.50 -6.28 7.18
C GLU A 751 20.41 -7.30 7.46
N ILE A 752 20.45 -7.96 8.63
CA ILE A 752 19.44 -8.93 9.02
C ILE A 752 18.05 -8.29 9.07
N ASN A 753 17.91 -7.10 9.67
CA ASN A 753 16.64 -6.38 9.68
C ASN A 753 16.12 -6.13 8.26
N LYS A 754 17.01 -5.85 7.29
CA LYS A 754 16.64 -5.74 5.87
C LYS A 754 16.10 -7.07 5.34
N MET A 755 16.80 -8.18 5.60
CA MET A 755 16.45 -9.52 5.12
C MET A 755 15.10 -10.01 5.64
N ILE A 756 14.79 -9.80 6.92
CA ILE A 756 13.55 -10.26 7.54
C ILE A 756 12.37 -9.28 7.35
N SER A 757 12.62 -8.07 6.84
CA SER A 757 11.61 -7.01 6.75
C SER A 757 10.37 -7.40 5.93
N PHE A 758 10.54 -8.22 4.89
CA PHE A 758 9.43 -8.69 4.06
C PHE A 758 8.58 -9.70 4.83
N TRP A 759 9.19 -10.81 5.28
CA TRP A 759 8.51 -11.89 5.99
C TRP A 759 7.79 -11.41 7.25
N ARG A 760 8.42 -10.55 8.05
CA ARG A 760 7.82 -9.94 9.25
C ARG A 760 6.44 -9.32 8.98
N ASN A 761 6.29 -8.66 7.82
CA ASN A 761 5.06 -7.97 7.44
C ASN A 761 4.07 -8.85 6.65
N ALA A 762 4.58 -9.87 5.94
CA ALA A 762 3.79 -10.66 5.00
C ALA A 762 3.36 -12.03 5.54
N HIS A 763 4.13 -12.65 6.43
CA HIS A 763 3.96 -14.06 6.83
C HIS A 763 2.52 -14.36 7.26
N LYS A 764 1.90 -13.56 8.14
CA LYS A 764 0.52 -13.81 8.60
C LYS A 764 -0.48 -13.94 7.45
N ARG A 765 -0.35 -13.11 6.40
CA ARG A 765 -1.25 -13.14 5.24
C ARG A 765 -0.96 -14.29 4.29
N ILE A 766 0.30 -14.74 4.24
CA ILE A 766 0.74 -15.87 3.41
C ILE A 766 0.37 -17.19 4.09
N SER A 767 0.69 -17.35 5.37
CA SER A 767 0.41 -18.55 6.16
C SER A 767 -1.10 -18.76 6.39
N SER A 768 -1.91 -17.71 6.35
CA SER A 768 -3.38 -17.82 6.47
C SER A 768 -4.10 -18.18 5.16
N GLN A 769 -3.37 -18.44 4.07
CA GLN A 769 -3.99 -18.83 2.81
C GLN A 769 -4.58 -20.24 2.93
N MET A 770 -5.82 -20.41 2.48
CA MET A 770 -6.47 -21.71 2.50
C MET A 770 -6.03 -22.56 1.30
N VAL A 771 -5.29 -23.63 1.59
CA VAL A 771 -4.82 -24.61 0.60
C VAL A 771 -5.71 -25.84 0.66
N VAL A 772 -6.18 -26.31 -0.50
CA VAL A 772 -6.95 -27.55 -0.60
C VAL A 772 -6.20 -28.54 -1.48
N TRP A 773 -5.98 -29.73 -0.96
CA TRP A 773 -5.23 -30.79 -1.61
C TRP A 773 -6.16 -31.75 -2.38
N LEU A 774 -5.78 -32.08 -3.60
CA LEU A 774 -6.51 -32.95 -4.50
C LEU A 774 -6.01 -34.39 -4.41
N ARG A 775 -6.93 -35.34 -4.31
CA ARG A 775 -6.62 -36.77 -4.33
C ARG A 775 -6.38 -37.25 -5.76
N ARG A 776 -5.69 -38.38 -5.92
CA ARG A 776 -5.43 -39.01 -7.24
C ARG A 776 -6.69 -39.17 -8.10
N GLY A 777 -7.83 -39.53 -7.50
CA GLY A 777 -9.10 -39.71 -8.23
C GLY A 777 -9.73 -38.41 -8.77
N GLU A 778 -9.31 -37.27 -8.25
CA GLU A 778 -9.84 -35.94 -8.53
C GLU A 778 -9.01 -35.20 -9.60
N LEU A 779 -7.76 -35.63 -9.78
CA LEU A 779 -6.86 -35.09 -10.79
C LEU A 779 -7.25 -35.52 -12.22
N PRO A 780 -7.10 -34.66 -13.24
CA PRO A 780 -7.32 -35.04 -14.62
C PRO A 780 -6.37 -36.15 -15.09
N ARG A 781 -6.87 -37.04 -15.96
CA ARG A 781 -6.06 -38.13 -16.55
C ARG A 781 -4.82 -37.64 -17.30
N THR A 782 -4.83 -36.41 -17.80
CA THR A 782 -3.69 -35.78 -18.48
C THR A 782 -2.52 -35.54 -17.53
N VAL A 783 -2.80 -35.26 -16.25
CA VAL A 783 -1.78 -35.07 -15.21
C VAL A 783 -1.25 -36.43 -14.77
N ILE A 784 -2.15 -37.35 -14.40
CA ILE A 784 -1.78 -38.66 -13.81
C ILE A 784 -0.96 -39.53 -14.77
N ARG A 785 -1.16 -39.37 -16.09
CA ARG A 785 -0.43 -40.13 -17.12
C ARG A 785 0.85 -39.47 -17.60
N HIS A 786 1.18 -38.29 -17.09
CA HIS A 786 2.39 -37.57 -17.49
C HIS A 786 3.62 -38.20 -16.83
N ASP A 787 4.75 -38.25 -17.53
CA ASP A 787 5.97 -38.91 -17.04
C ASP A 787 6.51 -38.27 -15.75
N ASP A 788 6.37 -36.94 -15.62
CA ASP A 788 6.79 -36.17 -14.43
C ASP A 788 5.79 -36.20 -13.26
N TYR A 789 4.71 -36.99 -13.33
CA TYR A 789 3.75 -37.11 -12.23
C TYR A 789 4.33 -37.95 -11.08
N ASN A 790 4.30 -37.38 -9.87
CA ASN A 790 4.75 -38.07 -8.67
C ASN A 790 3.53 -38.50 -7.83
N GLU A 791 3.37 -39.81 -7.61
CA GLU A 791 2.27 -40.34 -6.79
C GLU A 791 2.40 -39.97 -5.31
N GLU A 792 3.62 -39.82 -4.79
CA GLU A 792 3.87 -39.35 -3.43
C GLU A 792 3.74 -37.83 -3.30
N GLY A 793 3.64 -37.13 -4.44
CA GLY A 793 3.58 -35.69 -4.48
C GLY A 793 2.19 -35.15 -4.16
N GLN A 794 2.15 -34.00 -3.48
CA GLN A 794 0.90 -33.29 -3.21
C GLN A 794 0.61 -32.27 -4.30
N TYR A 795 -0.63 -32.26 -4.79
CA TYR A 795 -1.14 -31.30 -5.77
C TYR A 795 -2.38 -30.65 -5.20
N GLY A 796 -2.43 -29.33 -5.21
CA GLY A 796 -3.50 -28.58 -4.59
C GLY A 796 -3.71 -27.24 -5.27
N ALA A 797 -4.58 -26.43 -4.68
CA ALA A 797 -4.79 -25.07 -5.13
C ALA A 797 -5.18 -24.14 -4.00
N ILE A 798 -4.90 -22.86 -4.24
CA ILE A 798 -5.35 -21.73 -3.46
C ILE A 798 -6.34 -20.96 -4.32
N LEU A 799 -7.46 -20.55 -3.74
CA LEU A 799 -8.40 -19.62 -4.35
C LEU A 799 -8.22 -18.25 -3.69
N PRO A 800 -7.59 -17.28 -4.37
CA PRO A 800 -7.45 -15.95 -3.82
C PRO A 800 -8.81 -15.29 -3.64
N GLN A 801 -9.00 -14.61 -2.51
CA GLN A 801 -10.23 -13.89 -2.19
C GLN A 801 -10.26 -12.54 -2.93
N VAL A 802 -10.39 -12.60 -4.25
CA VAL A 802 -10.40 -11.41 -5.12
C VAL A 802 -11.76 -10.74 -5.08
N VAL A 803 -11.79 -9.50 -4.61
CA VAL A 803 -12.95 -8.62 -4.79
C VAL A 803 -12.84 -7.98 -6.17
N THR A 804 -13.68 -8.43 -7.12
CA THR A 804 -13.59 -8.07 -8.55
C THR A 804 -13.57 -6.56 -8.79
N ALA A 805 -14.42 -5.80 -8.10
CA ALA A 805 -14.41 -4.34 -8.10
C ALA A 805 -14.26 -3.80 -6.66
N GLY A 806 -13.08 -3.96 -6.06
CA GLY A 806 -12.84 -3.61 -4.65
C GLY A 806 -12.53 -2.14 -4.38
N THR A 807 -12.17 -1.39 -5.42
CA THR A 807 -11.92 0.06 -5.35
C THR A 807 -12.96 0.84 -6.15
N VAL A 808 -13.05 2.15 -5.93
CA VAL A 808 -13.85 3.04 -6.80
C VAL A 808 -13.38 3.01 -8.26
N THR A 809 -12.10 2.69 -8.49
CA THR A 809 -11.51 2.45 -9.82
C THR A 809 -11.86 1.09 -10.42
N ARG A 810 -12.67 0.29 -9.72
CA ARG A 810 -13.08 -1.07 -10.09
C ARG A 810 -11.94 -2.05 -10.25
N ARG A 811 -10.74 -1.71 -9.78
CA ARG A 811 -9.62 -2.64 -9.72
C ARG A 811 -9.95 -3.75 -8.73
N ALA A 812 -9.51 -4.94 -9.10
CA ALA A 812 -9.50 -6.06 -8.20
C ALA A 812 -8.68 -5.75 -6.94
N VAL A 813 -9.18 -6.18 -5.79
CA VAL A 813 -8.47 -6.07 -4.52
C VAL A 813 -8.32 -7.44 -3.92
N GLU A 814 -7.08 -7.79 -3.59
CA GLU A 814 -6.72 -8.95 -2.79
C GLU A 814 -5.39 -8.61 -2.08
N PRO A 815 -5.28 -8.83 -0.76
CA PRO A 815 -4.18 -8.28 0.04
C PRO A 815 -2.84 -8.99 -0.09
N THR A 816 -2.75 -10.17 -0.72
CA THR A 816 -1.57 -11.05 -0.70
C THR A 816 -0.93 -11.20 -2.08
N TRP A 817 -1.67 -11.78 -3.02
CA TRP A 817 -1.28 -12.11 -4.39
C TRP A 817 -1.26 -10.90 -5.31
N LEU A 818 -2.27 -10.01 -5.25
CA LEU A 818 -2.27 -8.79 -6.05
C LEU A 818 -1.29 -7.72 -5.54
N THR A 819 -0.76 -7.89 -4.33
CA THR A 819 0.29 -7.02 -3.77
C THR A 819 1.67 -7.70 -3.72
N ALA A 820 1.78 -8.93 -4.25
CA ALA A 820 3.01 -9.71 -4.20
C ALA A 820 4.14 -8.98 -4.95
N SER A 821 5.23 -8.72 -4.24
CA SER A 821 6.43 -8.15 -4.83
C SER A 821 7.19 -9.18 -5.66
N ASN A 822 8.07 -8.70 -6.54
CA ASN A 822 9.02 -9.58 -7.22
C ASN A 822 10.08 -10.08 -6.22
N ALA A 823 10.59 -11.28 -6.47
CA ALA A 823 11.60 -11.90 -5.63
C ALA A 823 12.87 -11.04 -5.56
N ARG A 824 13.39 -10.85 -4.36
CA ARG A 824 14.65 -10.18 -4.09
C ARG A 824 15.56 -11.10 -3.28
N ARG A 825 16.79 -11.30 -3.75
CA ARG A 825 17.76 -12.24 -3.15
C ARG A 825 18.11 -11.91 -1.69
N ASP A 826 17.95 -10.65 -1.31
CA ASP A 826 18.28 -10.13 0.01
C ASP A 826 17.07 -10.08 0.94
N ARG A 827 15.95 -10.76 0.63
CA ARG A 827 14.73 -10.76 1.44
C ARG A 827 14.11 -12.15 1.52
N VAL A 828 13.95 -12.64 2.76
CA VAL A 828 13.34 -13.95 3.05
C VAL A 828 11.86 -13.94 2.67
N GLY A 829 11.40 -14.98 1.97
CA GLY A 829 10.02 -15.17 1.58
C GLY A 829 9.56 -14.28 0.42
N SER A 830 10.47 -13.57 -0.25
CA SER A 830 10.09 -12.69 -1.36
C SER A 830 9.74 -13.45 -2.65
N GLU A 831 10.07 -14.73 -2.70
CA GLU A 831 9.86 -15.70 -3.77
C GLU A 831 8.43 -16.25 -3.86
N LEU A 832 7.48 -15.73 -3.09
CA LEU A 832 6.07 -16.14 -3.04
C LEU A 832 5.45 -16.49 -4.41
N LYS A 833 5.66 -15.65 -5.44
CA LYS A 833 5.10 -15.88 -6.78
C LYS A 833 5.56 -17.19 -7.42
N SER A 834 6.76 -17.66 -7.10
CA SER A 834 7.33 -18.91 -7.63
C SER A 834 6.71 -20.16 -7.01
N MET A 835 5.94 -20.01 -5.93
CA MET A 835 5.22 -21.12 -5.30
C MET A 835 3.92 -21.47 -6.03
N VAL A 836 3.47 -20.61 -6.95
CA VAL A 836 2.40 -20.97 -7.88
C VAL A 836 2.98 -21.91 -8.92
N GLN A 837 2.72 -23.19 -8.76
CA GLN A 837 3.28 -24.25 -9.59
C GLN A 837 2.17 -25.09 -10.19
N VAL A 838 2.15 -25.17 -11.52
CA VAL A 838 1.18 -25.97 -12.27
C VAL A 838 1.52 -27.47 -12.20
N PRO A 839 0.50 -28.35 -12.20
CA PRO A 839 0.73 -29.78 -12.28
C PRO A 839 1.30 -30.20 -13.65
N PRO A 840 1.95 -31.38 -13.73
CA PRO A 840 2.48 -31.92 -14.98
C PRO A 840 1.46 -31.89 -16.14
N GLY A 841 1.93 -31.50 -17.33
CA GLY A 841 1.09 -31.33 -18.53
C GLY A 841 0.38 -29.97 -18.64
N TYR A 842 0.48 -29.09 -17.65
CA TYR A 842 -0.07 -27.73 -17.68
C TYR A 842 1.05 -26.69 -17.68
N HIS A 843 0.77 -25.51 -18.25
CA HIS A 843 1.68 -24.37 -18.30
C HIS A 843 0.89 -23.08 -18.04
N LEU A 844 1.47 -22.15 -17.28
CA LEU A 844 0.94 -20.79 -17.17
C LEU A 844 1.45 -19.95 -18.34
N VAL A 845 0.54 -19.37 -19.10
CA VAL A 845 0.87 -18.44 -20.17
C VAL A 845 0.34 -17.08 -19.75
N GLY A 846 1.22 -16.08 -19.70
CA GLY A 846 0.89 -14.71 -19.37
C GLY A 846 1.76 -13.75 -20.16
N SER A 847 1.27 -12.53 -20.33
CA SER A 847 2.01 -11.41 -20.91
C SER A 847 1.79 -10.21 -20.02
N ASP A 848 2.85 -9.45 -19.76
CA ASP A 848 2.74 -8.13 -19.13
C ASP A 848 2.73 -7.08 -20.24
N VAL A 849 1.89 -6.07 -20.10
CA VAL A 849 1.80 -4.95 -21.06
C VAL A 849 2.49 -3.76 -20.41
N ASP A 850 3.70 -3.47 -20.89
CA ASP A 850 4.49 -2.37 -20.38
C ASP A 850 3.71 -1.05 -20.49
N SER A 851 3.60 -0.34 -19.37
CA SER A 851 3.07 1.03 -19.34
C SER A 851 1.66 1.21 -19.92
N GLN A 852 0.78 0.19 -19.82
CA GLN A 852 -0.58 0.22 -20.38
C GLN A 852 -1.35 1.52 -20.09
N GLU A 853 -1.24 2.05 -18.87
CA GLU A 853 -1.93 3.27 -18.45
C GLU A 853 -1.39 4.53 -19.13
N LEU A 854 -0.07 4.57 -19.37
CA LEU A 854 0.58 5.68 -20.09
C LEU A 854 0.15 5.67 -21.56
N TRP A 855 0.03 4.48 -22.14
CA TRP A 855 -0.42 4.34 -23.53
C TRP A 855 -1.87 4.81 -23.71
N ILE A 856 -2.78 4.39 -22.82
CA ILE A 856 -4.17 4.86 -22.85
C ILE A 856 -4.23 6.38 -22.67
N ALA A 857 -3.48 6.94 -21.70
CA ALA A 857 -3.40 8.38 -21.50
C ALA A 857 -2.89 9.11 -22.76
N ALA A 858 -1.91 8.53 -23.45
CA ALA A 858 -1.36 9.10 -24.67
C ALA A 858 -2.40 9.14 -25.78
N VAL A 859 -3.07 8.01 -26.04
CA VAL A 859 -4.12 7.93 -27.07
C VAL A 859 -5.26 8.91 -26.79
N LEU A 860 -5.63 9.14 -25.53
CA LEU A 860 -6.63 10.16 -25.18
C LEU A 860 -6.19 11.56 -25.57
N GLY A 861 -4.94 11.95 -25.27
CA GLY A 861 -4.39 13.23 -25.69
C GLY A 861 -4.30 13.37 -27.22
N GLU A 862 -3.82 12.33 -27.90
CA GLU A 862 -3.70 12.30 -29.36
C GLU A 862 -5.05 12.43 -30.07
N SER A 863 -6.09 11.79 -29.52
CA SER A 863 -7.47 11.89 -30.04
C SER A 863 -8.04 13.30 -29.98
N HIS A 864 -7.59 14.12 -29.01
CA HIS A 864 -7.99 15.51 -28.86
C HIS A 864 -7.19 16.45 -29.75
N PHE A 865 -5.91 16.13 -29.98
CA PHE A 865 -4.98 17.02 -30.69
C PHE A 865 -5.12 16.96 -32.21
N ALA A 866 -4.91 15.78 -32.80
CA ALA A 866 -4.85 15.59 -34.27
C ALA A 866 -5.39 14.22 -34.73
N GLY A 867 -5.82 13.35 -33.82
CA GLY A 867 -6.37 12.03 -34.15
C GLY A 867 -5.36 11.03 -34.75
N MET A 868 -4.06 11.24 -34.53
CA MET A 868 -2.98 10.44 -35.09
C MET A 868 -2.09 9.83 -33.99
N HIS A 869 -1.68 8.58 -34.16
CA HIS A 869 -0.70 7.98 -33.25
C HIS A 869 0.67 8.65 -33.38
N GLY A 870 1.30 8.96 -32.25
CA GLY A 870 2.57 9.68 -32.13
C GLY A 870 2.50 11.16 -32.44
N CYS A 871 1.32 11.79 -32.55
CA CYS A 871 1.19 13.21 -32.88
C CYS A 871 1.57 14.17 -31.75
N THR A 872 1.49 13.68 -30.50
CA THR A 872 1.90 14.44 -29.31
C THR A 872 3.26 13.97 -28.84
N ALA A 873 4.03 14.84 -28.17
CA ALA A 873 5.31 14.46 -27.58
C ALA A 873 5.16 13.29 -26.60
N PHE A 874 4.09 13.27 -25.81
CA PHE A 874 3.79 12.18 -24.88
C PHE A 874 3.53 10.83 -25.58
N GLY A 875 2.75 10.83 -26.65
CA GLY A 875 2.51 9.62 -27.46
C GLY A 875 3.74 9.14 -28.21
N TRP A 876 4.55 10.06 -28.73
CA TRP A 876 5.83 9.72 -29.37
C TRP A 876 6.80 9.08 -28.37
N MET A 877 6.97 9.69 -27.18
CA MET A 877 7.84 9.17 -26.11
C MET A 877 7.41 7.79 -25.59
N THR A 878 6.13 7.44 -25.68
CA THR A 878 5.61 6.13 -25.25
C THR A 878 5.71 5.07 -26.34
N LEU A 879 5.53 5.43 -27.62
CA LEU A 879 5.56 4.50 -28.76
C LEU A 879 6.97 4.26 -29.33
N GLN A 880 7.78 5.32 -29.45
CA GLN A 880 9.11 5.26 -30.08
C GLN A 880 10.27 5.59 -29.14
N GLY A 881 9.98 6.10 -27.94
CA GLY A 881 11.00 6.46 -26.97
C GLY A 881 11.87 5.26 -26.56
N LYS A 882 13.18 5.47 -26.49
CA LYS A 882 14.17 4.46 -26.14
C LYS A 882 14.91 4.85 -24.88
N LYS A 883 15.03 3.88 -23.95
CA LYS A 883 15.86 4.01 -22.75
C LYS A 883 17.33 4.27 -23.07
N SER A 884 17.87 3.64 -24.11
CA SER A 884 19.28 3.78 -24.51
C SER A 884 19.63 5.16 -25.06
N GLN A 885 18.65 5.86 -25.65
CA GLN A 885 18.83 7.21 -26.23
C GLN A 885 18.33 8.32 -25.30
N GLY A 886 17.84 7.97 -24.10
CA GLY A 886 17.22 8.93 -23.17
C GLY A 886 15.92 9.56 -23.69
N THR A 887 15.30 8.99 -24.72
CA THR A 887 14.11 9.55 -25.38
C THR A 887 12.79 8.99 -24.85
N ASP A 888 12.83 8.01 -23.95
CA ASP A 888 11.63 7.54 -23.25
C ASP A 888 11.18 8.55 -22.19
N LEU A 889 9.86 8.55 -21.93
CA LEU A 889 9.21 9.45 -20.98
C LEU A 889 9.96 9.58 -19.64
N HIS A 890 10.39 8.46 -19.08
CA HIS A 890 11.04 8.45 -17.76
C HIS A 890 12.44 9.04 -17.80
N SER A 891 13.22 8.79 -18.86
CA SER A 891 14.56 9.37 -19.00
C SER A 891 14.48 10.87 -19.30
N CYS A 892 13.58 11.31 -20.18
CA CYS A 892 13.34 12.74 -20.42
C CYS A 892 13.00 13.50 -19.11
N THR A 893 12.18 12.89 -18.25
CA THR A 893 11.82 13.48 -16.95
C THR A 893 12.98 13.46 -15.96
N ALA A 894 13.74 12.35 -15.95
CA ALA A 894 14.93 12.19 -15.12
C ALA A 894 15.99 13.26 -15.43
N ASP A 895 16.27 13.48 -16.72
CA ASP A 895 17.24 14.46 -17.20
C ASP A 895 16.79 15.89 -16.91
N ALA A 896 15.51 16.20 -17.08
CA ALA A 896 14.96 17.54 -16.81
C ALA A 896 15.08 17.97 -15.32
N VAL A 897 15.00 17.01 -14.39
CA VAL A 897 15.00 17.28 -12.94
C VAL A 897 16.35 16.95 -12.28
N GLY A 898 17.19 16.15 -12.95
CA GLY A 898 18.44 15.63 -12.44
C GLY A 898 18.22 14.56 -11.36
N ILE A 899 17.37 13.57 -11.62
CA ILE A 899 17.07 12.44 -10.73
C ILE A 899 17.28 11.10 -11.43
N SER A 900 17.28 9.99 -10.69
CA SER A 900 17.35 8.67 -11.31
C SER A 900 16.07 8.35 -12.08
N ARG A 901 16.19 7.51 -13.12
CA ARG A 901 15.04 7.06 -13.92
C ARG A 901 13.97 6.35 -13.10
N GLU A 902 14.35 5.55 -12.10
CA GLU A 902 13.39 4.87 -11.23
C GLU A 902 12.61 5.86 -10.34
N HIS A 903 13.26 6.91 -9.85
CA HIS A 903 12.55 8.01 -9.17
C HIS A 903 11.63 8.75 -10.14
N ALA A 904 12.10 9.06 -11.34
CA ALA A 904 11.28 9.71 -12.39
C ALA A 904 10.06 8.87 -12.78
N LYS A 905 10.15 7.53 -12.74
CA LYS A 905 9.00 6.65 -12.92
C LYS A 905 7.93 6.93 -11.86
N VAL A 906 8.29 6.99 -10.59
CA VAL A 906 7.35 7.33 -9.50
C VAL A 906 6.74 8.72 -9.72
N PHE A 907 7.54 9.70 -10.15
CA PHE A 907 7.04 11.04 -10.48
C PHE A 907 6.05 11.05 -11.64
N ASN A 908 6.31 10.33 -12.73
CA ASN A 908 5.42 10.34 -13.89
C ASN A 908 4.07 9.69 -13.58
N TYR A 909 4.07 8.58 -12.85
CA TYR A 909 2.82 7.97 -12.40
C TYR A 909 2.07 8.86 -11.40
N GLY A 910 2.75 9.39 -10.36
CA GLY A 910 2.14 10.36 -9.46
C GLY A 910 1.60 11.59 -10.19
N ARG A 911 2.39 12.08 -11.16
CA ARG A 911 2.14 13.01 -12.26
C ARG A 911 0.75 12.89 -12.86
N ILE A 912 0.55 11.76 -13.52
CA ILE A 912 -0.60 11.46 -14.37
C ILE A 912 -1.84 11.18 -13.53
N TYR A 913 -1.66 10.65 -12.32
CA TYR A 913 -2.71 10.57 -11.30
C TYR A 913 -2.97 11.91 -10.60
N GLY A 914 -2.29 12.97 -11.07
CA GLY A 914 -2.24 14.36 -10.65
C GLY A 914 -2.10 14.61 -9.17
N ALA A 915 -1.08 13.98 -8.61
CA ALA A 915 -0.29 14.66 -7.61
C ALA A 915 0.04 16.10 -8.07
N GLY A 916 -0.17 17.07 -7.19
CA GLY A 916 0.22 18.46 -7.43
C GLY A 916 1.66 18.75 -7.03
N GLN A 917 2.12 19.97 -7.31
CA GLN A 917 3.48 20.43 -7.01
C GLN A 917 3.93 20.16 -5.56
N PRO A 918 3.14 20.39 -4.49
CA PRO A 918 3.57 20.12 -3.12
C PRO A 918 3.85 18.64 -2.82
N PHE A 919 3.22 17.72 -3.55
CA PHE A 919 3.55 16.30 -3.45
C PHE A 919 4.90 16.02 -4.10
N ALA A 920 5.16 16.59 -5.27
CA ALA A 920 6.43 16.40 -5.95
C ALA A 920 7.61 16.98 -5.14
N GLU A 921 7.42 18.15 -4.52
CA GLU A 921 8.42 18.75 -3.62
C GLU A 921 8.78 17.81 -2.47
N ARG A 922 7.78 17.31 -1.75
CA ARG A 922 7.98 16.35 -0.66
C ARG A 922 8.67 15.08 -1.13
N LEU A 923 8.25 14.55 -2.27
CA LEU A 923 8.83 13.34 -2.83
C LEU A 923 10.29 13.55 -3.27
N LEU A 924 10.62 14.71 -3.85
CA LEU A 924 12.00 15.08 -4.20
C LEU A 924 12.88 15.12 -2.96
N MET A 925 12.39 15.72 -1.87
CA MET A 925 13.11 15.79 -0.60
C MET A 925 13.23 14.43 0.10
N GLN A 926 12.26 13.52 -0.08
CA GLN A 926 12.36 12.15 0.42
C GLN A 926 13.43 11.34 -0.32
N PHE A 927 13.48 11.46 -1.65
CA PHE A 927 14.50 10.80 -2.45
C PHE A 927 15.88 11.39 -2.20
N ASN A 928 15.98 12.72 -2.13
CA ASN A 928 17.22 13.42 -1.85
C ASN A 928 17.03 14.40 -0.69
N HIS A 929 17.44 13.98 0.51
CA HIS A 929 17.33 14.76 1.74
C HIS A 929 18.25 15.98 1.78
N ARG A 930 19.18 16.12 0.81
CA ARG A 930 20.08 17.27 0.68
C ARG A 930 19.42 18.45 -0.05
N LEU A 931 18.29 18.23 -0.72
CA LEU A 931 17.55 19.30 -1.39
C LEU A 931 16.84 20.19 -0.36
N SER A 932 17.01 21.50 -0.48
CA SER A 932 16.23 22.46 0.29
C SER A 932 14.78 22.54 -0.22
N GLN A 933 13.86 23.03 0.61
CA GLN A 933 12.46 23.22 0.19
C GLN A 933 12.36 24.15 -1.03
N THR A 934 13.18 25.19 -1.09
CA THR A 934 13.19 26.18 -2.19
C THR A 934 13.70 25.56 -3.49
N GLU A 935 14.77 24.75 -3.43
CA GLU A 935 15.28 24.00 -4.58
C GLU A 935 14.30 22.94 -5.05
N ALA A 936 13.69 22.19 -4.11
CA ALA A 936 12.66 21.20 -4.41
C ALA A 936 11.46 21.87 -5.10
N ALA A 937 11.01 23.04 -4.61
CA ALA A 937 9.94 23.82 -5.22
C ALA A 937 10.31 24.34 -6.62
N ARG A 938 11.55 24.80 -6.82
CA ARG A 938 12.04 25.22 -8.15
C ARG A 938 12.04 24.04 -9.12
N LYS A 939 12.61 22.90 -8.73
CA LYS A 939 12.68 21.68 -9.55
C LYS A 939 11.29 21.13 -9.86
N ALA A 940 10.38 21.10 -8.87
CA ALA A 940 9.00 20.68 -9.05
C ALA A 940 8.30 21.60 -10.06
N ARG A 941 8.34 22.93 -9.88
CA ARG A 941 7.74 23.88 -10.84
C ARG A 941 8.24 23.67 -12.27
N GLN A 942 9.56 23.57 -12.43
CA GLN A 942 10.19 23.31 -13.72
C GLN A 942 9.68 22.00 -14.35
N MET A 943 9.56 20.93 -13.56
CA MET A 943 9.03 19.66 -14.03
C MET A 943 7.56 19.78 -14.49
N TYR A 944 6.70 20.45 -13.71
CA TYR A 944 5.29 20.61 -14.07
C TYR A 944 5.09 21.53 -15.28
N SER A 945 5.86 22.61 -15.41
CA SER A 945 5.76 23.51 -16.56
C SER A 945 6.19 22.84 -17.86
N LEU A 946 7.28 22.04 -17.84
CA LEU A 946 7.73 21.28 -19.02
C LEU A 946 6.75 20.20 -19.44
N THR A 947 6.09 19.55 -18.48
CA THR A 947 5.26 18.38 -18.75
C THR A 947 3.78 18.71 -18.86
N LYS A 948 3.15 19.22 -17.80
CA LYS A 948 1.73 19.59 -17.78
C LYS A 948 1.47 20.87 -18.58
N GLY A 949 2.44 21.79 -18.63
CA GLY A 949 2.31 23.08 -19.29
C GLY A 949 1.86 24.19 -18.35
N LEU A 950 1.55 25.34 -18.92
CA LEU A 950 1.04 26.51 -18.22
C LEU A 950 -0.49 26.61 -18.36
N ARG A 951 -1.16 27.15 -17.35
CA ARG A 951 -2.61 27.41 -17.42
C ARG A 951 -2.90 28.62 -18.28
N ARG A 952 -3.78 28.44 -19.27
CA ARG A 952 -4.38 29.49 -20.10
C ARG A 952 -5.90 29.40 -20.03
N TYR A 953 -6.56 30.46 -20.47
CA TYR A 953 -8.02 30.61 -20.35
C TYR A 953 -8.60 31.05 -21.68
N HIS A 954 -9.74 30.47 -22.04
CA HIS A 954 -10.64 31.09 -23.01
C HIS A 954 -11.44 32.16 -22.29
N PRO A 955 -11.47 33.41 -22.78
CA PRO A 955 -12.38 34.42 -22.24
C PRO A 955 -13.83 33.94 -22.35
N SER A 956 -14.67 34.24 -21.37
CA SER A 956 -16.12 33.99 -21.45
C SER A 956 -16.77 34.88 -22.52
N GLU A 957 -18.03 34.66 -22.88
CA GLU A 957 -18.76 35.57 -23.79
C GLU A 957 -18.79 37.01 -23.24
N GLU A 958 -18.97 37.17 -21.93
CA GLU A 958 -18.87 38.46 -21.23
C GLU A 958 -17.45 39.03 -21.29
N GLY A 959 -16.43 38.17 -21.15
CA GLY A 959 -15.02 38.52 -21.22
C GLY A 959 -14.58 38.97 -22.62
N GLU A 960 -15.01 38.28 -23.67
CA GLU A 960 -14.77 38.66 -25.06
C GLU A 960 -15.44 40.00 -25.40
N TRP A 961 -16.70 40.18 -24.97
CA TRP A 961 -17.39 41.45 -25.11
C TRP A 961 -16.64 42.58 -24.39
N LEU A 962 -16.16 42.33 -23.16
CA LEU A 962 -15.39 43.28 -22.36
C LEU A 962 -14.05 43.65 -22.99
N ILE A 963 -13.32 42.68 -23.56
CA ILE A 963 -12.06 42.93 -24.27
C ILE A 963 -12.32 43.89 -25.45
N LYS A 964 -13.40 43.64 -26.20
CA LYS A 964 -13.81 44.46 -27.35
C LYS A 964 -14.27 45.86 -26.93
N GLU A 965 -15.05 45.97 -25.86
CA GLU A 965 -15.60 47.24 -25.37
C GLU A 965 -14.53 48.13 -24.70
N LEU A 966 -13.58 47.52 -23.97
CA LEU A 966 -12.50 48.25 -23.29
C LEU A 966 -11.34 48.59 -24.23
N GLY A 967 -11.28 47.99 -25.43
CA GLY A 967 -10.22 48.19 -26.41
C GLY A 967 -8.84 47.75 -25.92
N VAL A 968 -8.78 46.71 -25.09
CA VAL A 968 -7.53 46.19 -24.52
C VAL A 968 -6.90 45.22 -25.50
N ASP A 969 -5.65 45.46 -25.88
CA ASP A 969 -4.86 44.54 -26.69
C ASP A 969 -4.37 43.37 -25.81
N VAL A 970 -4.73 42.15 -26.19
CA VAL A 970 -4.49 40.92 -25.40
C VAL A 970 -3.75 39.93 -26.28
N LYS A 971 -2.61 39.40 -25.83
CA LYS A 971 -1.82 38.44 -26.62
C LYS A 971 -2.50 37.07 -26.56
N ARG A 972 -3.15 36.72 -27.66
CA ARG A 972 -3.78 35.41 -27.85
C ARG A 972 -2.77 34.40 -28.40
N ASP A 973 -2.85 33.17 -27.93
CA ASP A 973 -2.12 32.02 -28.48
C ASP A 973 -2.78 31.51 -29.78
N GLU A 974 -2.16 30.55 -30.48
CA GLU A 974 -2.70 29.95 -31.73
C GLU A 974 -4.14 29.42 -31.56
N ASP A 975 -4.48 28.90 -30.37
CA ASP A 975 -5.81 28.38 -30.03
C ASP A 975 -6.77 29.47 -29.47
N GLY A 976 -6.39 30.75 -29.55
CA GLY A 976 -7.20 31.87 -29.05
C GLY A 976 -7.22 32.03 -27.52
N THR A 977 -6.31 31.35 -26.81
CA THR A 977 -6.25 31.36 -25.33
C THR A 977 -5.40 32.51 -24.78
N VAL A 978 -5.76 32.98 -23.59
CA VAL A 978 -5.18 34.15 -22.94
C VAL A 978 -4.52 33.75 -21.60
N SER A 979 -3.47 34.46 -21.21
CA SER A 979 -2.82 34.24 -19.92
C SER A 979 -3.67 34.74 -18.73
N ARG A 980 -3.42 34.22 -17.53
CA ARG A 980 -4.12 34.67 -16.33
C ARG A 980 -3.85 36.15 -16.02
N GLU A 981 -2.64 36.62 -16.29
CA GLU A 981 -2.22 37.99 -16.03
C GLU A 981 -2.98 39.00 -16.87
N GLU A 982 -3.16 38.72 -18.16
CA GLU A 982 -3.92 39.58 -19.06
C GLU A 982 -5.41 39.65 -18.65
N LEU A 983 -6.01 38.52 -18.27
CA LEU A 983 -7.36 38.52 -17.70
C LEU A 983 -7.44 39.24 -16.35
N GLY A 984 -6.38 39.13 -15.54
CA GLY A 984 -6.23 39.85 -14.29
C GLY A 984 -6.12 41.36 -14.49
N GLN A 985 -5.41 41.82 -15.52
CA GLN A 985 -5.31 43.23 -15.91
C GLN A 985 -6.67 43.77 -16.35
N ILE A 986 -7.45 43.00 -17.12
CA ILE A 986 -8.83 43.36 -17.51
C ILE A 986 -9.71 43.51 -16.26
N SER A 987 -9.63 42.56 -15.32
CA SER A 987 -10.36 42.63 -14.05
C SER A 987 -9.95 43.85 -13.20
N LYS A 988 -8.66 44.19 -13.15
CA LYS A 988 -8.15 45.39 -12.46
C LYS A 988 -8.66 46.68 -13.12
N LEU A 989 -8.63 46.76 -14.45
CA LEU A 989 -9.15 47.92 -15.21
C LEU A 989 -10.66 48.11 -15.00
N LEU A 990 -11.41 47.02 -14.85
CA LEU A 990 -12.84 47.05 -14.55
C LEU A 990 -13.14 47.59 -13.14
N HIS A 991 -12.36 47.18 -12.14
CA HIS A 991 -12.49 47.70 -10.78
C HIS A 991 -12.16 49.19 -10.68
N GLN A 992 -11.32 49.71 -11.58
CA GLN A 992 -10.98 51.14 -11.64
C GLN A 992 -12.05 51.98 -12.36
N ARG A 993 -12.75 51.43 -13.37
CA ARG A 993 -13.78 52.15 -14.15
C ARG A 993 -15.21 52.02 -13.62
N SER A 994 -15.54 50.96 -12.88
CA SER A 994 -16.91 50.71 -12.40
C SER A 994 -17.11 51.16 -10.94
N ARG A 995 -18.06 52.08 -10.70
CA ARG A 995 -18.51 52.46 -9.34
C ARG A 995 -19.38 51.38 -8.66
N ASN A 996 -19.90 50.41 -9.41
CA ASN A 996 -20.70 49.30 -8.88
C ASN A 996 -19.88 48.00 -8.87
N LYS A 997 -19.85 47.34 -7.70
CA LYS A 997 -19.24 46.01 -7.46
C LYS A 997 -20.03 44.87 -8.14
N ARG A 998 -20.36 44.98 -9.43
CA ARG A 998 -20.90 43.85 -10.19
C ARG A 998 -19.72 42.91 -10.50
N LYS A 999 -19.81 41.66 -10.04
CA LYS A 999 -18.83 40.62 -10.35
C LYS A 999 -19.11 40.12 -11.76
N TRP A 1000 -18.21 40.41 -12.69
CA TRP A 1000 -18.27 39.94 -14.08
C TRP A 1000 -17.63 38.56 -14.15
N ASP A 1001 -18.24 37.63 -14.89
CA ASP A 1001 -17.64 36.32 -15.11
C ASP A 1001 -16.73 36.39 -16.32
N ILE A 1002 -15.48 36.78 -16.12
CA ILE A 1002 -14.50 37.03 -17.21
C ILE A 1002 -13.78 35.73 -17.61
N PHE A 1003 -13.75 34.75 -16.70
CA PHE A 1003 -12.98 33.53 -16.86
C PHE A 1003 -13.86 32.44 -17.46
N GLY A 1004 -13.67 32.13 -18.74
CA GLY A 1004 -14.29 30.99 -19.39
C GLY A 1004 -13.55 29.68 -19.11
N ARG A 1005 -13.45 28.82 -20.12
CA ARG A 1005 -12.84 27.50 -19.99
C ARG A 1005 -11.33 27.60 -19.76
N ARG A 1006 -10.83 26.94 -18.72
CA ARG A 1006 -9.38 26.77 -18.47
C ARG A 1006 -8.80 25.61 -19.28
N VAL A 1007 -7.58 25.78 -19.76
CA VAL A 1007 -6.82 24.77 -20.53
C VAL A 1007 -5.33 24.83 -20.17
N TRP A 1008 -4.64 23.71 -20.33
CA TRP A 1008 -3.19 23.62 -20.26
C TRP A 1008 -2.60 23.83 -21.65
N SER A 1009 -1.49 24.57 -21.75
CA SER A 1009 -0.77 24.77 -23.01
C SER A 1009 0.75 24.69 -22.80
N GLY A 1010 1.46 24.21 -23.82
CA GLY A 1010 2.92 24.28 -23.92
C GLY A 1010 3.72 23.15 -23.28
N GLY A 1011 3.09 22.24 -22.55
CA GLY A 1011 3.74 21.06 -21.98
C GLY A 1011 3.61 19.81 -22.86
N THR A 1012 4.46 18.81 -22.63
CA THR A 1012 4.43 17.53 -23.39
C THR A 1012 3.12 16.74 -23.23
N GLU A 1013 2.39 16.95 -22.13
CA GLU A 1013 1.18 16.21 -21.73
C GLU A 1013 -0.07 17.09 -21.67
N SER A 1014 0.02 18.37 -22.06
CA SER A 1014 -1.09 19.33 -21.93
C SER A 1014 -2.39 18.84 -22.55
N GLU A 1015 -2.32 18.26 -23.75
CA GLU A 1015 -3.50 17.73 -24.48
C GLU A 1015 -4.19 16.58 -23.75
N MET A 1016 -3.41 15.69 -23.14
CA MET A 1016 -3.92 14.58 -22.34
C MET A 1016 -4.69 15.11 -21.12
N PHE A 1017 -4.11 16.08 -20.39
CA PHE A 1017 -4.79 16.72 -19.26
C PHE A 1017 -6.04 17.50 -19.69
N ASN A 1018 -6.01 18.19 -20.84
CA ASN A 1018 -7.16 18.92 -21.37
C ASN A 1018 -8.33 17.99 -21.69
N LYS A 1019 -8.04 16.85 -22.36
CA LYS A 1019 -9.06 15.86 -22.67
C LYS A 1019 -9.65 15.23 -21.40
N LEU A 1020 -8.81 14.87 -20.45
CA LEU A 1020 -9.24 14.24 -19.20
C LEU A 1020 -10.03 15.21 -18.31
N GLU A 1021 -9.62 16.47 -18.22
CA GLU A 1021 -10.42 17.52 -17.57
C GLU A 1021 -11.76 17.69 -18.29
N SER A 1022 -11.81 17.68 -19.62
CA SER A 1022 -13.08 17.74 -20.38
C SER A 1022 -14.06 16.63 -19.99
N ILE A 1023 -13.58 15.40 -19.81
CA ILE A 1023 -14.41 14.25 -19.41
C ILE A 1023 -14.88 14.43 -17.97
N ALA A 1024 -13.97 14.82 -17.07
CA ALA A 1024 -14.27 14.97 -15.65
C ALA A 1024 -15.30 16.09 -15.34
N HIS A 1025 -15.35 17.15 -16.17
CA HIS A 1025 -16.32 18.24 -16.03
C HIS A 1025 -17.66 17.98 -16.74
N SER A 1026 -17.80 16.86 -17.46
CA SER A 1026 -19.08 16.51 -18.09
C SER A 1026 -20.15 16.22 -17.02
N LYS A 1027 -21.43 16.42 -17.37
CA LYS A 1027 -22.54 16.17 -16.43
C LYS A 1027 -22.61 14.72 -15.95
N GLN A 1028 -22.25 13.79 -16.82
CA GLN A 1028 -22.19 12.35 -16.55
C GLN A 1028 -20.83 11.81 -17.00
N PRO A 1029 -19.79 11.98 -16.17
CA PRO A 1029 -18.44 11.54 -16.52
C PRO A 1029 -18.39 10.04 -16.80
N ALA A 1030 -18.02 9.68 -18.03
CA ALA A 1030 -17.98 8.31 -18.54
C ALA A 1030 -16.70 8.03 -19.33
N THR A 1031 -16.25 6.77 -19.32
CA THR A 1031 -15.09 6.37 -20.13
C THR A 1031 -15.44 6.43 -21.62
N PRO A 1032 -14.49 6.84 -22.49
CA PRO A 1032 -14.77 7.08 -23.90
C PRO A 1032 -15.03 5.80 -24.71
N VAL A 1033 -14.46 4.65 -24.28
CA VAL A 1033 -14.62 3.37 -24.99
C VAL A 1033 -15.79 2.57 -24.41
N LEU A 1034 -15.75 2.28 -23.11
CA LEU A 1034 -16.74 1.39 -22.47
C LEU A 1034 -18.00 2.12 -21.97
N GLY A 1035 -18.05 3.46 -22.05
CA GLY A 1035 -19.18 4.25 -21.54
C GLY A 1035 -19.39 4.12 -20.03
N CYS A 1036 -18.36 3.68 -19.29
CA CYS A 1036 -18.45 3.39 -17.88
C CYS A 1036 -18.44 4.65 -17.03
N ARG A 1037 -19.47 4.86 -16.21
CA ARG A 1037 -19.59 6.04 -15.33
C ARG A 1037 -18.83 5.87 -14.01
N ILE A 1038 -18.34 6.96 -13.44
CA ILE A 1038 -17.70 6.98 -12.11
C ILE A 1038 -18.68 6.63 -10.98
N SER A 1039 -18.26 6.53 -9.71
CA SER A 1039 -19.20 6.33 -8.59
C SER A 1039 -20.16 7.52 -8.44
N ARG A 1040 -21.42 7.29 -8.04
CA ARG A 1040 -22.42 8.35 -7.75
C ARG A 1040 -21.88 9.39 -6.75
N ALA A 1041 -21.10 8.94 -5.77
CA ALA A 1041 -20.49 9.81 -4.75
C ALA A 1041 -19.40 10.75 -5.30
N LEU A 1042 -18.98 10.55 -6.56
CA LEU A 1042 -17.93 11.32 -7.24
C LEU A 1042 -18.47 12.14 -8.41
N GLU A 1043 -19.76 12.03 -8.72
CA GLU A 1043 -20.37 12.82 -9.79
C GLU A 1043 -20.38 14.32 -9.45
N PRO A 1044 -20.16 15.20 -10.44
CA PRO A 1044 -20.19 16.65 -10.21
C PRO A 1044 -21.47 17.15 -9.54
N ALA A 1045 -22.61 16.50 -9.79
CA ALA A 1045 -23.90 16.85 -9.16
C ALA A 1045 -23.93 16.59 -7.64
N ALA A 1046 -23.27 15.52 -7.18
CA ALA A 1046 -23.23 15.14 -5.77
C ALA A 1046 -22.14 15.88 -5.00
N VAL A 1047 -21.03 16.18 -5.66
CA VAL A 1047 -19.86 16.83 -5.06
C VAL A 1047 -19.95 18.36 -5.15
N LYS A 1048 -20.72 18.94 -6.09
CA LYS A 1048 -20.89 20.41 -6.26
C LYS A 1048 -19.54 21.15 -6.29
N GLU A 1049 -19.40 22.27 -5.59
CA GLU A 1049 -18.10 22.93 -5.35
C GLU A 1049 -17.31 22.27 -4.20
N GLU A 1050 -17.86 21.29 -3.49
CA GLU A 1050 -17.17 20.53 -2.41
C GLU A 1050 -16.07 19.59 -2.93
N VAL A 1051 -15.77 19.67 -4.23
CA VAL A 1051 -14.66 19.00 -4.89
C VAL A 1051 -13.35 19.28 -4.12
N PHE A 1052 -13.24 20.39 -3.36
CA PHE A 1052 -12.08 20.69 -2.50
C PHE A 1052 -11.58 19.59 -1.55
N PHE A 1053 -12.31 18.49 -1.32
CA PHE A 1053 -12.07 17.58 -0.20
C PHE A 1053 -11.79 16.11 -0.55
N ILE A 1054 -11.54 15.68 -1.79
CA ILE A 1054 -11.57 14.21 -2.10
C ILE A 1054 -10.19 13.47 -2.03
N THR A 1055 -9.07 14.15 -1.77
CA THR A 1055 -7.74 13.49 -1.65
C THR A 1055 -7.16 13.55 -0.23
N LYS A 1056 -6.31 12.55 0.11
CA LYS A 1056 -5.79 12.17 1.44
C LYS A 1056 -5.48 13.32 2.45
N PRO A 1057 -5.52 13.05 3.78
CA PRO A 1057 -5.57 14.06 4.86
C PRO A 1057 -4.27 14.83 5.17
N GLN A 1058 -3.21 14.79 4.35
CA GLN A 1058 -1.86 15.09 4.85
C GLN A 1058 -1.21 16.38 4.31
N THR A 1059 -1.99 17.32 3.79
CA THR A 1059 -1.48 18.68 3.50
C THR A 1059 -2.35 19.70 4.22
N SER A 1060 -1.74 20.44 5.14
CA SER A 1060 -2.36 21.50 5.94
C SER A 1060 -2.63 22.79 5.16
N GLU A 1061 -2.69 22.74 3.84
CA GLU A 1061 -2.87 23.89 2.96
C GLU A 1061 -3.95 23.60 1.92
N LEU A 1062 -4.73 24.64 1.62
CA LEU A 1062 -5.82 24.67 0.66
C LEU A 1062 -5.42 23.95 -0.64
N LEU A 1063 -6.01 22.79 -0.91
CA LEU A 1063 -5.88 22.15 -2.22
C LEU A 1063 -6.54 23.07 -3.25
N THR A 1064 -5.82 23.46 -4.30
CA THR A 1064 -6.42 24.21 -5.41
C THR A 1064 -7.33 23.27 -6.20
N ASN A 1065 -8.29 23.82 -6.95
CA ASN A 1065 -9.18 23.07 -7.84
C ASN A 1065 -8.43 21.98 -8.64
N GLU A 1066 -7.17 22.19 -8.99
CA GLU A 1066 -6.34 21.31 -9.83
C GLU A 1066 -5.99 19.94 -9.24
N GLN A 1067 -5.93 19.79 -7.92
CA GLN A 1067 -5.52 18.53 -7.26
C GLN A 1067 -6.66 17.53 -7.10
N ILE A 1068 -7.91 17.96 -7.37
CA ILE A 1068 -9.08 17.09 -7.20
C ILE A 1068 -9.51 16.49 -8.53
N TRP A 1069 -9.43 17.25 -9.62
CA TRP A 1069 -9.77 16.74 -10.94
C TRP A 1069 -8.89 15.57 -11.34
N SER A 1070 -7.63 15.55 -10.89
CA SER A 1070 -6.72 14.45 -11.18
C SER A 1070 -7.08 13.11 -10.55
N PHE A 1071 -7.88 13.10 -9.49
CA PHE A 1071 -8.43 11.85 -8.94
C PHE A 1071 -9.44 11.24 -9.92
N ASN A 1072 -10.28 12.06 -10.56
CA ASN A 1072 -11.16 11.61 -11.65
C ASN A 1072 -10.34 11.21 -12.89
N ILE A 1073 -9.23 11.88 -13.19
CA ILE A 1073 -8.30 11.50 -14.27
C ILE A 1073 -7.71 10.10 -14.04
N HIS A 1074 -7.19 9.85 -12.83
CA HIS A 1074 -6.74 8.52 -12.42
C HIS A 1074 -7.86 7.51 -12.55
N LEU A 1075 -9.06 7.87 -12.09
CA LEU A 1075 -10.25 7.01 -12.17
C LEU A 1075 -10.56 6.62 -13.61
N PHE A 1076 -10.58 7.55 -14.57
CA PHE A 1076 -10.85 7.24 -15.98
C PHE A 1076 -9.78 6.36 -16.62
N LEU A 1077 -8.50 6.70 -16.42
CA LEU A 1077 -7.38 5.91 -16.95
C LEU A 1077 -7.35 4.49 -16.37
N THR A 1078 -7.82 4.32 -15.14
CA THR A 1078 -7.85 3.02 -14.47
C THR A 1078 -9.13 2.24 -14.68
N LEU A 1079 -10.26 2.90 -14.99
CA LEU A 1079 -11.54 2.28 -15.32
C LEU A 1079 -11.58 1.65 -16.71
N ASP A 1080 -10.76 2.12 -17.66
CA ASP A 1080 -10.61 1.44 -18.95
C ASP A 1080 -9.61 0.27 -18.88
N VAL A 1081 -8.78 0.21 -17.82
CA VAL A 1081 -7.78 -0.85 -17.58
C VAL A 1081 -8.32 -1.97 -16.69
N GLY A 1082 -9.10 -1.61 -15.66
CA GLY A 1082 -9.73 -2.54 -14.73
C GLY A 1082 -11.14 -2.86 -15.16
#